data_AF-A0A6I1ZYF9-F1
#
_entry.id   AF-A0A6I1ZYF9-F1
#
_cell.length_a   1.000
_cell.length_b   1.000
_cell.length_c   1.000
_cell.angle_alpha   90.00
_cell.angle_beta   90.00
_cell.angle_gamma   90.00
#
_symmetry.space_group_name_H-M   'P 1'
#
loop_
_entity.id
_entity.type
_entity.pdbx_description
1 polymer ?
#
loop_
_entity_poly.entity_id
_entity_poly.type
_entity_poly.pdbx_seq_one_letter_code
_entity_poly.pdbx_strand_id
1 'polypeptide(L)'
;MNIHITLPTVTDTVVIPAGDEPKISLSTRLVVGGVDSLGITTNSVSLLPEPPAPLPLSSDTDIEITSAILETDDPPPGLFSGVVNEMRLKILENTLPFDIRFGLTFPNFASDSTRTDSLAFGPYTLGDTTIDDLRSIEGYTFHNPAGNEPISEFEYELMAEVVEQDVVVPLDGSSLGAFRASFTVGDLYFKEITGNFYLSFKTVPTTIEKIPTGFVGFQFGRLSLSLLLRNQINLPVALDLRLTGKTFEGDSVAVPINAPLNYPGAPGTPTASDTAWTIIILDQNGTSTYWVPEGDTSIVNAWDSTITKANGDQTIVDVLNLPPDIITVGGDAVIQGEGTVAAGKAVWGVFELIAPFAFILPQDISFLPVDPIPLAPMDEDTREQIQTALLSASLTSRAQTNFPIGGKISMLASNDTLFTLALDYLDDIDAGFSRKARTGDPTFYSDLDSVLAADAIFDIKQIVFYPESPTAGQSVSPLETRAKWVEFFTTTGDTFWIGHLFDIELPSPSAFTEEGWVDIPGYAKQEIILDAERVGWIASDTTVYLKTFISLYNTKGPDSLRTIQSTNWIRFAAFITFNLASDIFSAEEEADTSDIGVLSISDTTLAIGSTADIYLDSVFVPPAGKKVKDLYLAATTSHAGIAAATILTPGGVKVVRVLGVGPGTARITASADDDLDDDVDPATTSFLVTVQQAGSESISPVPLPSTQHKVVEHARLW
;
A
#
# COMPACT_ATOMS: atom_id res chain seq x y z
N MET A 1 -100.94 21.15 46.20
CA MET A 1 -102.18 20.49 46.67
C MET A 1 -103.29 21.54 46.69
N ASN A 2 -104.23 21.50 45.76
CA ASN A 2 -105.38 22.41 45.75
C ASN A 2 -106.65 21.58 46.02
N ILE A 3 -107.35 21.89 47.10
CA ILE A 3 -108.63 21.26 47.45
C ILE A 3 -109.74 22.15 46.89
N HIS A 4 -110.46 21.69 45.86
CA HIS A 4 -111.69 22.32 45.41
C HIS A 4 -112.87 21.52 45.97
N ILE A 5 -113.64 22.14 46.86
CA ILE A 5 -114.90 21.59 47.38
C ILE A 5 -116.02 22.28 46.63
N THR A 6 -116.65 21.56 45.70
CA THR A 6 -117.87 22.03 45.04
C THR A 6 -119.06 21.35 45.72
N LEU A 7 -119.73 22.08 46.62
CA LEU A 7 -121.03 21.65 47.14
C LEU A 7 -122.11 21.99 46.10
N PRO A 8 -123.05 21.08 45.81
CA PRO A 8 -124.17 21.41 44.95
C PRO A 8 -124.96 22.57 45.58
N THR A 9 -125.20 23.62 44.80
CA THR A 9 -126.06 24.72 45.21
C THR A 9 -127.49 24.19 45.24
N VAL A 10 -128.03 23.97 46.43
CA VAL A 10 -129.43 23.58 46.62
C VAL A 10 -130.03 24.51 47.66
N THR A 11 -130.98 25.34 47.23
CA THR A 11 -131.64 26.38 48.04
C THR A 11 -132.75 25.87 48.94
N ASP A 12 -132.92 24.57 49.14
CA ASP A 12 -133.92 24.03 50.06
C ASP A 12 -133.38 22.83 50.85
N THR A 13 -133.85 22.72 52.08
CA THR A 13 -133.42 21.82 53.16
C THR A 13 -133.26 20.36 52.69
N VAL A 14 -132.10 19.74 52.97
CA VAL A 14 -131.88 18.31 52.77
C VAL A 14 -132.51 17.53 53.93
N VAL A 15 -133.57 16.78 53.67
CA VAL A 15 -134.22 15.89 54.64
C VAL A 15 -133.66 14.48 54.49
N ILE A 16 -132.98 13.98 55.53
CA ILE A 16 -132.50 12.60 55.61
C ILE A 16 -133.55 11.77 56.38
N PRO A 17 -134.16 10.72 55.80
CA PRO A 17 -135.16 9.89 56.47
C PRO A 17 -134.61 9.17 57.72
N ALA A 18 -135.47 8.94 58.72
CA ALA A 18 -135.09 8.20 59.92
C ALA A 18 -134.75 6.74 59.58
N GLY A 19 -133.50 6.34 59.82
CA GLY A 19 -132.98 5.00 59.54
C GLY A 19 -131.85 4.96 58.50
N ASP A 20 -131.63 6.05 57.76
CA ASP A 20 -130.53 6.17 56.79
C ASP A 20 -129.31 6.85 57.41
N GLU A 21 -128.11 6.29 57.18
CA GLU A 21 -126.85 6.94 57.53
C GLU A 21 -126.47 7.96 56.44
N PRO A 22 -126.34 9.26 56.77
CA PRO A 22 -125.83 10.23 55.80
C PRO A 22 -124.36 9.91 55.49
N LYS A 23 -124.07 9.56 54.24
CA LYS A 23 -122.70 9.37 53.75
C LYS A 23 -122.34 10.51 52.81
N ILE A 24 -121.31 11.27 53.18
CA ILE A 24 -120.61 12.17 52.28
C ILE A 24 -119.43 11.39 51.71
N SER A 25 -119.47 11.04 50.43
CA SER A 25 -118.35 10.41 49.74
C SER A 25 -117.39 11.49 49.23
N LEU A 26 -116.26 11.65 49.90
CA LEU A 26 -115.18 12.51 49.45
C LEU A 26 -114.25 11.69 48.53
N SER A 27 -114.17 12.05 47.24
CA SER A 27 -113.17 11.48 46.33
C SER A 27 -112.01 12.48 46.18
N THR A 28 -110.83 12.09 46.61
CA THR A 28 -109.59 12.84 46.38
C THR A 28 -108.85 12.24 45.20
N ARG A 29 -108.62 13.01 44.14
CA ARG A 29 -107.76 12.63 43.03
C ARG A 29 -106.36 13.18 43.28
N LEU A 30 -105.43 12.32 43.69
CA LEU A 30 -104.01 12.67 43.72
C LEU A 30 -103.51 12.68 42.27
N VAL A 31 -103.19 13.85 41.74
CA VAL A 31 -102.44 13.98 40.49
C VAL A 31 -100.99 14.24 40.89
N VAL A 32 -100.15 13.21 40.78
CA VAL A 32 -98.69 13.40 40.84
C VAL A 32 -98.30 14.01 39.49
N GLY A 33 -98.01 15.31 39.48
CA GLY A 33 -97.27 15.93 38.36
C GLY A 33 -95.90 15.27 38.29
N GLY A 34 -95.34 15.11 37.09
CA GLY A 34 -94.15 14.30 36.81
C GLY A 34 -93.03 14.39 37.85
N VAL A 35 -92.28 13.29 38.00
CA VAL A 35 -91.13 13.25 38.90
C VAL A 35 -89.98 14.00 38.22
N ASP A 36 -89.60 15.17 38.75
CA ASP A 36 -88.55 16.02 38.16
C ASP A 36 -87.13 15.51 38.47
N SER A 37 -86.95 14.83 39.60
CA SER A 37 -85.66 14.26 40.01
C SER A 37 -85.85 13.09 40.99
N LEU A 38 -84.82 12.26 41.10
CA LEU A 38 -84.77 11.11 42.00
C LEU A 38 -83.56 11.22 42.92
N GLY A 39 -83.79 11.21 44.24
CA GLY A 39 -82.73 11.00 45.21
C GLY A 39 -82.36 9.53 45.27
N ILE A 40 -81.09 9.22 45.03
CA ILE A 40 -80.52 7.87 45.11
C ILE A 40 -79.30 7.88 46.03
N THR A 41 -79.00 6.72 46.61
CA THR A 41 -77.69 6.46 47.21
C THR A 41 -76.91 5.60 46.21
N THR A 42 -75.77 6.10 45.73
CA THR A 42 -74.87 5.31 44.89
C THR A 42 -74.14 4.28 45.76
N ASN A 43 -73.82 3.11 45.21
CA ASN A 43 -72.90 2.16 45.85
C ASN A 43 -71.53 2.26 45.17
N SER A 44 -70.48 1.83 45.88
CA SER A 44 -69.17 1.65 45.27
C SER A 44 -69.25 0.62 44.14
N VAL A 45 -69.12 1.06 42.90
CA VAL A 45 -69.17 0.19 41.72
C VAL A 45 -68.12 0.60 40.69
N SER A 46 -67.40 -0.39 40.15
CA SER A 46 -66.49 -0.15 39.04
C SER A 46 -67.25 0.27 37.79
N LEU A 47 -66.74 1.30 37.12
CA LEU A 47 -67.19 1.76 35.81
C LEU A 47 -66.52 0.99 34.66
N LEU A 48 -65.56 0.12 34.98
CA LEU A 48 -64.83 -0.67 33.99
C LEU A 48 -65.50 -2.04 33.82
N PRO A 49 -66.02 -2.37 32.62
CA PRO A 49 -66.67 -3.67 32.38
C PRO A 49 -65.67 -4.83 32.29
N GLU A 50 -64.43 -4.55 31.88
CA GLU A 50 -63.30 -5.48 31.76
C GLU A 50 -61.99 -4.69 31.94
N PRO A 51 -60.89 -5.30 32.42
CA PRO A 51 -59.59 -4.65 32.43
C PRO A 51 -59.20 -4.20 31.02
N PRO A 52 -58.63 -3.00 30.86
CA PRO A 52 -58.16 -2.56 29.56
C PRO A 52 -57.02 -3.46 29.06
N ALA A 53 -56.99 -3.71 27.74
CA ALA A 53 -55.85 -4.37 27.12
C ALA A 53 -54.64 -3.44 27.10
N PRO A 54 -53.42 -3.97 27.30
CA PRO A 54 -52.19 -3.19 27.19
C PRO A 54 -52.02 -2.63 25.76
N LEU A 55 -51.24 -1.55 25.65
CA LEU A 55 -51.01 -0.89 24.36
C LEU A 55 -49.81 -1.55 23.66
N PRO A 56 -49.95 -2.11 22.45
CA PRO A 56 -48.81 -2.70 21.76
C PRO A 56 -47.79 -1.62 21.41
N LEU A 57 -46.52 -1.90 21.69
CA LEU A 57 -45.40 -1.13 21.16
C LEU A 57 -45.09 -1.62 19.74
N SER A 58 -44.52 -0.75 18.91
CA SER A 58 -44.06 -1.19 17.59
C SER A 58 -43.01 -2.29 17.75
N SER A 59 -43.21 -3.42 17.09
CA SER A 59 -42.19 -4.47 16.99
C SER A 59 -41.09 -4.00 16.03
N ASP A 60 -40.04 -3.38 16.56
CA ASP A 60 -38.78 -3.26 15.83
C ASP A 60 -38.10 -4.64 15.82
N THR A 61 -37.62 -5.10 14.67
CA THR A 61 -36.88 -6.36 14.57
C THR A 61 -35.42 -6.21 14.94
N ASP A 62 -34.91 -4.97 14.95
CA ASP A 62 -33.48 -4.71 15.06
C ASP A 62 -33.05 -4.47 16.52
N ILE A 63 -33.99 -4.08 17.39
CA ILE A 63 -33.77 -3.84 18.81
C ILE A 63 -34.94 -4.39 19.64
N GLU A 64 -34.63 -5.33 20.53
CA GLU A 64 -35.56 -5.89 21.51
C GLU A 64 -35.17 -5.41 22.91
N ILE A 65 -35.80 -4.33 23.39
CA ILE A 65 -35.49 -3.74 24.70
C ILE A 65 -36.04 -4.64 25.81
N THR A 66 -35.22 -5.06 26.76
CA THR A 66 -35.66 -5.76 27.98
C THR A 66 -35.74 -4.82 29.18
N SER A 67 -34.87 -3.81 29.22
CA SER A 67 -34.89 -2.74 30.22
C SER A 67 -34.17 -1.49 29.70
N ALA A 68 -34.57 -0.32 30.15
CA ALA A 68 -33.86 0.93 29.89
C ALA A 68 -33.91 1.87 31.10
N ILE A 69 -32.97 2.80 31.19
CA ILE A 69 -32.92 3.86 32.20
C ILE A 69 -33.16 5.19 31.50
N LEU A 70 -34.12 5.96 31.98
CA LEU A 70 -34.47 7.28 31.43
C LEU A 70 -33.43 8.32 31.84
N GLU A 71 -33.03 9.17 30.89
CA GLU A 71 -32.04 10.22 31.09
C GLU A 71 -32.49 11.26 32.12
N THR A 72 -31.51 11.77 32.88
CA THR A 72 -31.69 12.81 33.91
C THR A 72 -31.08 14.16 33.52
N ASP A 73 -30.21 14.18 32.50
CA ASP A 73 -29.58 15.39 31.99
C ASP A 73 -30.40 16.03 30.84
N ASP A 74 -30.20 17.33 30.60
CA ASP A 74 -30.92 18.09 29.57
C ASP A 74 -30.80 17.41 28.18
N PRO A 75 -31.91 17.26 27.43
CA PRO A 75 -31.90 16.62 26.12
C PRO A 75 -31.03 17.40 25.12
N PRO A 76 -30.55 16.75 24.02
CA PRO A 76 -29.74 17.41 23.00
C PRO A 76 -30.39 18.69 22.45
N PRO A 77 -29.61 19.72 22.07
CA PRO A 77 -30.14 20.97 21.53
C PRO A 77 -30.99 20.71 20.28
N GLY A 78 -32.29 21.04 20.33
CA GLY A 78 -33.22 20.86 19.21
C GLY A 78 -34.44 19.99 19.53
N LEU A 79 -34.41 19.25 20.64
CA LEU A 79 -35.61 18.70 21.28
C LEU A 79 -36.21 19.78 22.19
N PHE A 80 -37.53 19.97 22.15
CA PHE A 80 -38.18 21.02 22.95
C PHE A 80 -38.02 20.70 24.44
N SER A 81 -37.28 21.55 25.16
CA SER A 81 -37.20 21.52 26.63
C SER A 81 -38.61 21.57 27.22
N GLY A 82 -39.00 20.51 27.94
CA GLY A 82 -40.29 20.39 28.63
C GLY A 82 -41.29 19.36 28.06
N VAL A 83 -40.87 18.37 27.26
CA VAL A 83 -41.74 17.24 26.84
C VAL A 83 -40.98 15.90 26.69
N VAL A 84 -39.80 15.75 27.31
CA VAL A 84 -39.07 14.47 27.34
C VAL A 84 -39.15 13.88 28.73
N ASN A 85 -39.25 12.56 28.84
CA ASN A 85 -39.31 11.86 30.13
C ASN A 85 -40.34 12.46 31.09
N GLU A 86 -41.50 12.85 30.56
CA GLU A 86 -42.62 13.39 31.34
C GLU A 86 -43.92 12.66 30.97
N MET A 87 -44.78 12.46 31.95
CA MET A 87 -46.12 11.92 31.78
C MET A 87 -47.15 12.83 32.44
N ARG A 88 -48.26 13.08 31.77
CA ARG A 88 -49.29 14.01 32.23
C ARG A 88 -50.67 13.36 32.23
N LEU A 89 -51.33 13.39 33.38
CA LEU A 89 -52.76 13.12 33.50
C LEU A 89 -53.51 14.44 33.61
N LYS A 90 -54.41 14.68 32.66
CA LYS A 90 -55.33 15.82 32.71
C LYS A 90 -56.78 15.34 32.74
N ILE A 91 -57.44 15.55 33.87
CA ILE A 91 -58.88 15.32 34.02
C ILE A 91 -59.57 16.64 33.64
N LEU A 92 -60.29 16.59 32.53
CA LEU A 92 -60.85 17.76 31.88
C LEU A 92 -62.16 18.21 32.52
N GLU A 93 -63.00 17.24 32.91
CA GLU A 93 -64.28 17.48 33.60
C GLU A 93 -64.90 16.16 34.07
N ASN A 94 -65.60 16.20 35.21
CA ASN A 94 -66.63 15.23 35.56
C ASN A 94 -67.96 16.00 35.71
N THR A 95 -68.91 15.70 34.83
CA THR A 95 -70.26 16.33 34.85
C THR A 95 -71.35 15.33 35.28
N LEU A 96 -70.95 14.14 35.74
CA LEU A 96 -71.87 13.16 36.28
C LEU A 96 -72.43 13.65 37.63
N PRO A 97 -73.65 13.24 38.01
CA PRO A 97 -74.23 13.66 39.28
C PRO A 97 -73.54 13.02 40.48
N PHE A 98 -72.57 12.13 40.28
CA PHE A 98 -71.82 11.44 41.32
C PHE A 98 -70.30 11.54 41.13
N ASP A 99 -69.58 11.37 42.23
CA ASP A 99 -68.14 11.44 42.31
C ASP A 99 -67.52 10.15 41.77
N ILE A 100 -66.40 10.29 41.07
CA ILE A 100 -65.61 9.17 40.55
C ILE A 100 -64.28 9.10 41.29
N ARG A 101 -63.96 7.91 41.81
CA ARG A 101 -62.61 7.56 42.25
C ARG A 101 -61.81 7.04 41.06
N PHE A 102 -60.81 7.81 40.64
CA PHE A 102 -60.00 7.54 39.46
C PHE A 102 -58.53 7.29 39.82
N GLY A 103 -57.90 6.26 39.26
CA GLY A 103 -56.47 5.99 39.39
C GLY A 103 -55.92 5.36 38.11
N LEU A 104 -54.64 5.59 37.83
CA LEU A 104 -53.95 5.06 36.66
C LEU A 104 -52.51 4.68 37.05
N THR A 105 -52.14 3.42 36.88
CA THR A 105 -50.81 2.91 37.23
C THR A 105 -50.12 2.34 35.99
N PHE A 106 -48.81 2.53 35.86
CA PHE A 106 -47.97 2.03 34.77
C PHE A 106 -46.88 1.12 35.34
N PRO A 107 -47.08 -0.21 35.31
CA PRO A 107 -46.11 -1.17 35.84
C PRO A 107 -44.75 -1.13 35.14
N ASN A 108 -44.67 -0.69 33.88
CA ASN A 108 -43.40 -0.61 33.15
C ASN A 108 -42.41 0.41 33.71
N PHE A 109 -42.84 1.35 34.57
CA PHE A 109 -41.99 2.44 35.08
C PHE A 109 -41.80 2.33 36.58
N ALA A 110 -40.57 2.03 37.00
CA ALA A 110 -40.18 1.99 38.41
C ALA A 110 -39.23 3.14 38.72
N SER A 111 -39.36 3.78 39.88
CA SER A 111 -38.47 4.86 40.29
C SER A 111 -37.13 4.36 40.83
N ASP A 112 -37.05 3.07 41.16
CA ASP A 112 -35.83 2.41 41.61
C ASP A 112 -35.42 1.21 40.74
N SER A 113 -34.16 0.82 40.84
CA SER A 113 -33.59 -0.32 40.11
C SER A 113 -34.04 -1.67 40.64
N THR A 114 -34.72 -1.71 41.80
CA THR A 114 -35.27 -2.94 42.38
C THR A 114 -36.63 -3.31 41.78
N ARG A 115 -37.24 -2.41 41.00
CA ARG A 115 -38.50 -2.60 40.26
C ARG A 115 -39.63 -3.01 41.20
N THR A 116 -39.64 -2.47 42.42
CA THR A 116 -40.65 -2.81 43.45
C THR A 116 -41.82 -1.84 43.46
N ASP A 117 -41.71 -0.73 42.74
CA ASP A 117 -42.74 0.29 42.60
C ASP A 117 -43.21 0.43 41.15
N SER A 118 -44.28 1.20 40.96
CA SER A 118 -44.85 1.52 39.65
C SER A 118 -45.31 2.96 39.64
N LEU A 119 -45.14 3.64 38.51
CA LEU A 119 -45.63 5.00 38.33
C LEU A 119 -47.15 5.02 38.44
N ALA A 120 -47.69 5.78 39.41
CA ALA A 120 -49.13 5.88 39.63
C ALA A 120 -49.61 7.33 39.69
N PHE A 121 -50.77 7.57 39.07
CA PHE A 121 -51.56 8.79 39.20
C PHE A 121 -52.80 8.47 40.04
N GLY A 122 -52.98 9.19 41.14
CA GLY A 122 -54.09 8.99 42.05
C GLY A 122 -53.85 7.92 43.13
N PRO A 123 -54.91 7.41 43.77
CA PRO A 123 -56.31 7.64 43.43
C PRO A 123 -56.79 9.06 43.76
N TYR A 124 -57.57 9.66 42.87
CA TYR A 124 -58.26 10.94 43.08
C TYR A 124 -59.77 10.74 43.22
N THR A 125 -60.42 11.48 44.10
CA THR A 125 -61.89 11.56 44.18
C THR A 125 -62.37 12.81 43.45
N LEU A 126 -63.21 12.64 42.43
CA LEU A 126 -63.52 13.66 41.44
C LEU A 126 -65.01 13.99 41.46
N GLY A 127 -65.37 15.11 42.10
CA GLY A 127 -66.68 15.76 41.99
C GLY A 127 -66.75 16.63 40.73
N ASP A 128 -66.69 17.96 40.87
CA ASP A 128 -66.68 18.94 39.77
C ASP A 128 -65.28 19.52 39.44
N THR A 129 -64.23 18.93 40.01
CA THR A 129 -62.87 19.47 39.97
C THR A 129 -62.06 18.93 38.77
N THR A 130 -61.30 19.80 38.12
CA THR A 130 -60.32 19.44 37.08
C THR A 130 -58.96 19.12 37.69
N ILE A 131 -58.25 18.11 37.17
CA ILE A 131 -56.89 17.76 37.60
C ILE A 131 -55.93 17.94 36.44
N ASP A 132 -54.72 18.41 36.77
CA ASP A 132 -53.61 18.55 35.84
C ASP A 132 -52.33 18.12 36.57
N ASP A 133 -52.03 16.82 36.52
CA ASP A 133 -50.89 16.20 37.21
C ASP A 133 -49.81 15.86 36.16
N LEU A 134 -48.67 16.55 36.24
CA LEU A 134 -47.49 16.32 35.43
C LEU A 134 -46.41 15.68 36.30
N ARG A 135 -45.86 14.55 35.84
CA ARG A 135 -44.80 13.80 36.50
C ARG A 135 -43.59 13.72 35.60
N SER A 136 -42.42 14.11 36.12
CA SER A 136 -41.15 13.71 35.55
C SER A 136 -40.89 12.24 35.88
N ILE A 137 -40.42 11.50 34.87
CA ILE A 137 -39.96 10.11 34.95
C ILE A 137 -38.46 10.02 34.66
N GLU A 138 -37.73 11.12 34.79
CA GLU A 138 -36.27 11.14 34.71
C GLU A 138 -35.66 10.16 35.74
N GLY A 139 -34.70 9.35 35.29
CA GLY A 139 -34.07 8.32 36.11
C GLY A 139 -34.91 7.08 36.39
N TYR A 140 -36.18 7.02 35.95
CA TYR A 140 -36.99 5.82 36.09
C TYR A 140 -36.42 4.68 35.22
N THR A 141 -36.62 3.46 35.71
CA THR A 141 -36.34 2.24 34.95
C THR A 141 -37.58 1.85 34.16
N PHE A 142 -37.45 1.86 32.84
CA PHE A 142 -38.42 1.26 31.92
C PHE A 142 -38.12 -0.25 31.79
N HIS A 143 -39.09 -1.10 32.06
CA HIS A 143 -38.89 -2.55 32.11
C HIS A 143 -40.15 -3.33 31.73
N ASN A 144 -39.97 -4.64 31.52
CA ASN A 144 -41.08 -5.57 31.36
C ASN A 144 -41.58 -6.04 32.74
N PRO A 145 -42.84 -5.77 33.12
CA PRO A 145 -43.43 -6.23 34.38
C PRO A 145 -43.49 -7.75 34.51
N ALA A 146 -43.54 -8.47 33.38
CA ALA A 146 -43.53 -9.94 33.35
C ALA A 146 -42.13 -10.55 33.57
N GLY A 147 -41.05 -9.75 33.61
CA GLY A 147 -39.70 -10.21 33.94
C GLY A 147 -38.63 -9.76 32.93
N ASN A 148 -37.78 -10.69 32.48
CA ASN A 148 -36.64 -10.39 31.59
C ASN A 148 -36.97 -10.56 30.10
N GLU A 149 -38.24 -10.62 29.74
CA GLU A 149 -38.66 -10.71 28.34
C GLU A 149 -38.63 -9.33 27.66
N PRO A 150 -38.48 -9.26 26.33
CA PRO A 150 -38.58 -8.00 25.60
C PRO A 150 -39.89 -7.26 25.88
N ILE A 151 -39.80 -5.94 26.03
CA ILE A 151 -40.95 -5.06 26.23
C ILE A 151 -41.65 -4.91 24.87
N SER A 152 -42.75 -5.63 24.72
CA SER A 152 -43.58 -5.60 23.51
C SER A 152 -44.85 -4.75 23.67
N GLU A 153 -45.19 -4.41 24.91
CA GLU A 153 -46.44 -3.75 25.26
C GLU A 153 -46.20 -2.73 26.39
N PHE A 154 -46.98 -1.65 26.35
CA PHE A 154 -47.08 -0.63 27.38
C PHE A 154 -48.29 -0.97 28.26
N GLU A 155 -48.00 -1.54 29.43
CA GLU A 155 -48.97 -2.01 30.40
C GLU A 155 -49.50 -0.85 31.26
N TYR A 156 -50.78 -0.92 31.58
CA TYR A 156 -51.40 0.04 32.48
C TYR A 156 -52.58 -0.58 33.24
N GLU A 157 -52.79 -0.12 34.47
CA GLU A 157 -53.92 -0.49 35.30
C GLU A 157 -54.80 0.75 35.50
N LEU A 158 -56.07 0.64 35.13
CA LEU A 158 -57.05 1.71 35.27
C LEU A 158 -58.02 1.38 36.41
N MET A 159 -58.27 2.36 37.28
CA MET A 159 -59.33 2.34 38.27
C MET A 159 -60.29 3.49 38.00
N ALA A 160 -61.57 3.18 37.85
CA ALA A 160 -62.64 4.17 37.75
C ALA A 160 -63.86 3.64 38.46
N GLU A 161 -64.22 4.20 39.61
CA GLU A 161 -65.29 3.70 40.46
C GLU A 161 -66.22 4.82 40.90
N VAL A 162 -67.52 4.56 40.94
CA VAL A 162 -68.49 5.48 41.56
C VAL A 162 -68.27 5.46 43.07
N VAL A 163 -68.21 6.62 43.69
CA VAL A 163 -68.14 6.73 45.16
C VAL A 163 -69.52 6.51 45.76
N GLU A 164 -69.59 5.84 46.92
CA GLU A 164 -70.84 5.71 47.69
C GLU A 164 -71.23 7.06 48.29
N GLN A 165 -72.35 7.63 47.83
CA GLN A 165 -72.87 8.92 48.29
C GLN A 165 -74.35 9.12 47.94
N ASP A 166 -74.99 10.05 48.65
CA ASP A 166 -76.36 10.47 48.34
C ASP A 166 -76.36 11.53 47.24
N VAL A 167 -77.11 11.29 46.17
CA VAL A 167 -77.10 12.09 44.93
C VAL A 167 -78.51 12.31 44.42
N VAL A 168 -78.76 13.48 43.82
CA VAL A 168 -80.01 13.78 43.11
C VAL A 168 -79.77 13.67 41.61
N VAL A 169 -80.46 12.73 40.96
CA VAL A 169 -80.41 12.52 39.52
C VAL A 169 -81.61 13.19 38.85
N PRO A 170 -81.40 14.08 37.87
CA PRO A 170 -82.52 14.68 37.13
C PRO A 170 -83.23 13.63 36.27
N LEU A 171 -84.57 13.67 36.24
CA LEU A 171 -85.41 12.81 35.39
C LEU A 171 -86.09 13.60 34.25
N ASP A 172 -85.57 14.78 33.96
CA ASP A 172 -86.09 15.75 33.00
C ASP A 172 -85.68 15.47 31.53
N GLY A 173 -84.93 14.38 31.30
CA GLY A 173 -84.42 13.98 29.98
C GLY A 173 -83.11 14.66 29.58
N SER A 174 -82.48 15.43 30.47
CA SER A 174 -81.12 15.93 30.28
C SER A 174 -80.09 14.79 30.29
N SER A 175 -78.91 15.04 29.69
CA SER A 175 -77.79 14.09 29.76
C SER A 175 -77.35 13.92 31.21
N LEU A 176 -77.06 12.67 31.61
CA LEU A 176 -76.47 12.38 32.92
C LEU A 176 -75.06 12.96 33.08
N GLY A 177 -74.45 13.50 32.03
CA GLY A 177 -73.09 14.01 32.03
C GLY A 177 -72.09 13.02 31.45
N ALA A 178 -70.82 13.39 31.52
CA ALA A 178 -69.69 12.62 31.04
C ALA A 178 -68.47 12.85 31.94
N PHE A 179 -67.63 11.81 32.01
CA PHE A 179 -66.30 11.87 32.57
C PHE A 179 -65.29 11.93 31.42
N ARG A 180 -64.38 12.93 31.43
CA ARG A 180 -63.34 13.08 30.42
C ARG A 180 -61.96 13.22 31.07
N ALA A 181 -61.09 12.27 30.77
CA ALA A 181 -59.68 12.31 31.12
C ALA A 181 -58.83 12.15 29.85
N SER A 182 -57.68 12.82 29.83
CA SER A 182 -56.66 12.68 28.79
C SER A 182 -55.33 12.37 29.45
N PHE A 183 -54.62 11.39 28.90
CA PHE A 183 -53.29 11.02 29.31
C PHE A 183 -52.31 11.31 28.16
N THR A 184 -51.13 11.80 28.47
CA THR A 184 -50.09 12.13 27.50
C THR A 184 -48.74 11.64 28.01
N VAL A 185 -48.01 10.94 27.16
CA VAL A 185 -46.63 10.52 27.36
C VAL A 185 -45.76 11.39 26.47
N GLY A 186 -44.76 12.04 27.04
CA GLY A 186 -43.72 12.74 26.29
C GLY A 186 -42.78 11.76 25.60
N ASP A 187 -41.83 12.26 24.83
CA ASP A 187 -40.83 11.40 24.19
C ASP A 187 -39.95 10.74 25.27
N LEU A 188 -39.69 9.43 25.13
CA LEU A 188 -38.80 8.72 26.03
C LEU A 188 -37.36 8.86 25.55
N TYR A 189 -36.51 9.45 26.39
CA TYR A 189 -35.09 9.63 26.14
C TYR A 189 -34.29 8.81 27.15
N PHE A 190 -33.51 7.86 26.63
CA PHE A 190 -32.80 6.87 27.44
C PHE A 190 -31.33 7.23 27.63
N LYS A 191 -30.87 7.12 28.87
CA LYS A 191 -29.45 7.12 29.24
C LYS A 191 -28.77 5.81 28.83
N GLU A 192 -29.50 4.72 29.02
CA GLU A 192 -29.01 3.35 28.84
C GLU A 192 -30.15 2.44 28.41
N ILE A 193 -29.88 1.55 27.45
CA ILE A 193 -30.82 0.54 26.95
C ILE A 193 -30.12 -0.83 27.04
N THR A 194 -30.81 -1.80 27.61
CA THR A 194 -30.41 -3.21 27.67
C THR A 194 -31.40 -4.06 26.88
N GLY A 195 -30.90 -5.00 26.10
CA GLY A 195 -31.72 -5.81 25.22
C GLY A 195 -30.92 -6.62 24.20
N ASN A 196 -31.62 -7.21 23.23
CA ASN A 196 -31.01 -7.84 22.06
C ASN A 196 -30.90 -6.83 20.91
N PHE A 197 -29.74 -6.80 20.27
CA PHE A 197 -29.46 -5.87 19.16
C PHE A 197 -29.03 -6.65 17.92
N TYR A 198 -29.59 -6.28 16.77
CA TYR A 198 -29.32 -6.84 15.45
C TYR A 198 -29.06 -5.71 14.46
N LEU A 199 -27.99 -4.94 14.70
CA LEU A 199 -27.70 -3.71 13.96
C LEU A 199 -26.52 -3.91 12.99
N SER A 200 -26.58 -3.23 11.85
CA SER A 200 -25.45 -3.12 10.93
C SER A 200 -25.19 -1.66 10.58
N PHE A 201 -23.93 -1.26 10.58
CA PHE A 201 -23.50 0.09 10.26
C PHE A 201 -22.35 0.09 9.27
N LYS A 202 -22.37 1.09 8.37
CA LYS A 202 -21.26 1.36 7.45
C LYS A 202 -20.12 2.00 8.23
N THR A 203 -18.91 1.48 8.05
CA THR A 203 -17.71 2.08 8.63
C THR A 203 -17.20 3.21 7.74
N VAL A 204 -16.53 4.19 8.35
CA VAL A 204 -15.91 5.28 7.61
C VAL A 204 -14.63 4.75 6.95
N PRO A 205 -14.52 4.78 5.60
CA PRO A 205 -13.32 4.30 4.94
C PRO A 205 -12.15 5.22 5.25
N THR A 206 -10.98 4.63 5.49
CA THR A 206 -9.72 5.35 5.71
C THR A 206 -8.76 5.06 4.57
N THR A 207 -8.10 6.09 4.04
CA THR A 207 -7.12 5.97 2.97
C THR A 207 -5.70 6.23 3.47
N ILE A 208 -4.76 5.44 2.96
CA ILE A 208 -3.32 5.63 3.10
C ILE A 208 -2.79 5.97 1.70
N GLU A 209 -2.25 7.17 1.56
CA GLU A 209 -1.72 7.71 0.30
C GLU A 209 -0.20 7.91 0.40
N LYS A 210 0.45 8.16 -0.74
CA LYS A 210 1.90 8.42 -0.86
C LYS A 210 2.76 7.24 -0.40
N ILE A 211 2.35 6.04 -0.79
CA ILE A 211 3.16 4.84 -0.61
C ILE A 211 4.47 5.06 -1.40
N PRO A 212 5.66 4.86 -0.80
CA PRO A 212 6.92 5.15 -1.47
C PRO A 212 7.05 4.37 -2.78
N THR A 213 7.19 5.08 -3.89
CA THR A 213 7.45 4.53 -5.22
C THR A 213 8.94 4.21 -5.36
N GLY A 214 9.30 3.06 -5.94
CA GLY A 214 10.71 2.67 -6.13
C GLY A 214 11.07 1.21 -5.81
N PHE A 215 10.07 0.39 -5.43
CA PHE A 215 10.26 -1.04 -5.15
C PHE A 215 9.99 -1.96 -6.34
N VAL A 216 9.96 -1.42 -7.57
CA VAL A 216 9.77 -2.25 -8.77
C VAL A 216 10.92 -3.27 -8.84
N GLY A 217 10.58 -4.56 -8.79
CA GLY A 217 11.55 -5.66 -8.71
C GLY A 217 11.82 -6.21 -7.31
N PHE A 218 11.32 -5.57 -6.25
CA PHE A 218 11.33 -6.12 -4.88
C PHE A 218 9.99 -6.79 -4.57
N GLN A 219 10.04 -7.97 -3.97
CA GLN A 219 8.85 -8.60 -3.37
C GLN A 219 8.96 -8.47 -1.86
N PHE A 220 7.95 -7.91 -1.19
CA PHE A 220 7.89 -7.90 0.26
C PHE A 220 7.69 -9.33 0.76
N GLY A 221 8.55 -9.77 1.67
CA GLY A 221 8.48 -11.12 2.23
C GLY A 221 7.89 -11.17 3.63
N ARG A 222 8.01 -10.09 4.41
CA ARG A 222 7.34 -9.95 5.72
C ARG A 222 6.78 -8.55 5.90
N LEU A 223 5.54 -8.50 6.33
CA LEU A 223 4.84 -7.28 6.66
C LEU A 223 3.88 -7.57 7.81
N SER A 224 3.70 -6.60 8.69
CA SER A 224 2.66 -6.65 9.71
C SER A 224 1.89 -5.33 9.73
N LEU A 225 0.59 -5.39 9.52
CA LEU A 225 -0.31 -4.28 9.81
C LEU A 225 -1.07 -4.63 11.08
N SER A 226 -0.93 -3.79 12.10
CA SER A 226 -1.63 -3.92 13.37
C SER A 226 -2.74 -2.86 13.47
N LEU A 227 -3.93 -3.28 13.90
CA LEU A 227 -5.03 -2.41 14.25
C LEU A 227 -5.30 -2.58 15.74
N LEU A 228 -5.17 -1.50 16.50
CA LEU A 228 -5.54 -1.45 17.90
C LEU A 228 -6.90 -0.77 18.02
N LEU A 229 -7.91 -1.55 18.40
CA LEU A 229 -9.29 -1.11 18.55
C LEU A 229 -9.71 -1.09 20.02
N ARG A 230 -10.57 -0.13 20.33
CA ARG A 230 -11.14 0.12 21.65
C ARG A 230 -12.66 0.17 21.52
N ASN A 231 -13.33 -0.60 22.35
CA ASN A 231 -14.78 -0.71 22.37
C ASN A 231 -15.31 -0.39 23.77
N GLN A 232 -16.16 0.63 23.85
CA GLN A 232 -16.89 0.97 25.08
C GLN A 232 -18.35 0.55 25.05
N ILE A 233 -18.84 0.05 23.92
CA ILE A 233 -20.18 -0.48 23.78
C ILE A 233 -20.17 -1.87 24.40
N ASN A 234 -21.03 -2.11 25.39
CA ASN A 234 -21.13 -3.40 26.07
C ASN A 234 -22.00 -4.38 25.26
N LEU A 235 -21.60 -4.60 24.01
CA LEU A 235 -22.24 -5.50 23.06
C LEU A 235 -21.20 -6.24 22.21
N PRO A 236 -21.51 -7.45 21.74
CA PRO A 236 -20.70 -8.15 20.76
C PRO A 236 -20.73 -7.41 19.42
N VAL A 237 -19.61 -6.78 19.07
CA VAL A 237 -19.39 -6.10 17.79
C VAL A 237 -18.46 -6.96 16.94
N ALA A 238 -18.82 -7.23 15.69
CA ALA A 238 -17.95 -7.86 14.70
C ALA A 238 -17.70 -6.91 13.53
N LEU A 239 -16.44 -6.85 13.12
CA LEU A 239 -16.02 -6.11 11.93
C LEU A 239 -16.03 -7.01 10.70
N ASP A 240 -16.52 -6.47 9.59
CA ASP A 240 -16.41 -7.00 8.23
C ASP A 240 -15.79 -5.91 7.34
N LEU A 241 -14.48 -5.70 7.53
CA LEU A 241 -13.73 -4.71 6.77
C LEU A 241 -12.98 -5.37 5.63
N ARG A 242 -12.60 -4.56 4.64
CA ARG A 242 -11.69 -4.95 3.56
C ARG A 242 -10.59 -3.93 3.44
N LEU A 243 -9.36 -4.43 3.42
CA LEU A 243 -8.18 -3.65 3.05
C LEU A 243 -7.91 -3.87 1.56
N THR A 244 -7.97 -2.81 0.76
CA THR A 244 -7.81 -2.87 -0.69
C THR A 244 -6.65 -1.97 -1.12
N GLY A 245 -5.67 -2.54 -1.82
CA GLY A 245 -4.65 -1.76 -2.54
C GLY A 245 -5.04 -1.61 -4.00
N LYS A 246 -4.80 -0.43 -4.56
CA LYS A 246 -5.05 -0.13 -5.97
C LYS A 246 -3.83 0.52 -6.63
N THR A 247 -3.49 0.06 -7.83
CA THR A 247 -2.46 0.70 -8.67
C THR A 247 -3.03 1.89 -9.43
N PHE A 248 -2.15 2.71 -10.00
CA PHE A 248 -2.52 3.78 -10.95
C PHE A 248 -3.32 3.24 -12.14
N GLU A 249 -2.91 2.06 -12.62
CA GLU A 249 -3.46 1.40 -13.82
C GLU A 249 -4.83 0.76 -13.56
N GLY A 250 -5.25 0.66 -12.29
CA GLY A 250 -6.58 0.20 -11.87
C GLY A 250 -6.65 -1.24 -11.36
N ASP A 251 -5.52 -1.96 -11.31
CA ASP A 251 -5.45 -3.27 -10.69
C ASP A 251 -5.71 -3.16 -9.18
N SER A 252 -6.35 -4.18 -8.60
CA SER A 252 -6.67 -4.17 -7.18
C SER A 252 -6.57 -5.54 -6.52
N VAL A 253 -6.05 -5.56 -5.30
CA VAL A 253 -5.97 -6.72 -4.42
C VAL A 253 -6.65 -6.35 -3.11
N ALA A 254 -7.45 -7.27 -2.55
CA ALA A 254 -8.25 -6.99 -1.37
C ALA A 254 -8.19 -8.12 -0.34
N VAL A 255 -7.91 -7.76 0.90
CA VAL A 255 -7.80 -8.68 2.04
C VAL A 255 -8.98 -8.45 2.98
N PRO A 256 -9.78 -9.48 3.29
CA PRO A 256 -10.86 -9.37 4.27
C PRO A 256 -10.31 -9.31 5.69
N ILE A 257 -10.92 -8.47 6.53
CA ILE A 257 -10.65 -8.30 7.95
C ILE A 257 -11.97 -8.59 8.68
N ASN A 258 -12.15 -9.87 9.01
CA ASN A 258 -13.30 -10.36 9.76
C ASN A 258 -12.87 -10.58 11.19
N ALA A 259 -13.26 -9.68 12.09
CA ALA A 259 -12.72 -9.65 13.45
C ALA A 259 -13.81 -9.39 14.50
N PRO A 260 -14.06 -10.34 15.42
CA PRO A 260 -14.88 -10.08 16.60
C PRO A 260 -14.13 -9.18 17.58
N LEU A 261 -14.75 -8.08 18.00
CA LEU A 261 -14.18 -7.16 18.97
C LEU A 261 -14.50 -7.60 20.39
N ASN A 262 -13.52 -7.42 21.26
CA ASN A 262 -13.72 -7.47 22.70
C ASN A 262 -14.72 -6.39 23.15
N TYR A 263 -15.40 -6.61 24.27
CA TYR A 263 -16.36 -5.68 24.86
C TYR A 263 -16.35 -5.77 26.40
N PRO A 264 -16.71 -4.69 27.14
CA PRO A 264 -16.62 -4.61 28.61
C PRO A 264 -17.20 -5.79 29.40
N GLY A 265 -18.29 -6.40 28.92
CA GLY A 265 -18.98 -7.53 29.53
C GLY A 265 -18.70 -8.89 28.87
N ALA A 266 -17.60 -9.03 28.11
CA ALA A 266 -17.30 -10.27 27.42
C ALA A 266 -17.08 -11.44 28.41
N PRO A 267 -17.55 -12.67 28.08
CA PRO A 267 -17.28 -13.84 28.89
C PRO A 267 -15.78 -14.07 29.08
N GLY A 268 -15.37 -14.40 30.30
CA GLY A 268 -13.96 -14.70 30.60
C GLY A 268 -13.04 -13.49 30.69
N THR A 269 -13.57 -12.26 30.71
CA THR A 269 -12.77 -11.05 30.87
C THR A 269 -11.99 -11.07 32.21
N PRO A 270 -10.65 -10.98 32.20
CA PRO A 270 -9.84 -11.12 33.42
C PRO A 270 -10.04 -9.98 34.42
N THR A 271 -10.42 -8.80 33.93
CA THR A 271 -10.63 -7.58 34.72
C THR A 271 -11.80 -6.80 34.15
N ALA A 272 -12.79 -6.45 34.99
CA ALA A 272 -13.87 -5.55 34.59
C ALA A 272 -13.29 -4.17 34.23
N SER A 273 -13.55 -3.72 33.01
CA SER A 273 -13.10 -2.43 32.47
C SER A 273 -14.22 -1.79 31.65
N ASP A 274 -14.29 -0.47 31.67
CA ASP A 274 -15.24 0.31 30.86
C ASP A 274 -14.85 0.33 29.37
N THR A 275 -13.62 -0.04 29.02
CA THR A 275 -13.12 -0.05 27.64
C THR A 275 -12.40 -1.36 27.35
N ALA A 276 -12.92 -2.12 26.40
CA ALA A 276 -12.31 -3.36 25.94
C ALA A 276 -11.34 -3.11 24.78
N TRP A 277 -10.19 -3.78 24.80
CA TRP A 277 -9.13 -3.61 23.82
C TRP A 277 -8.98 -4.86 22.95
N THR A 278 -8.79 -4.64 21.65
CA THR A 278 -8.61 -5.68 20.63
C THR A 278 -7.43 -5.32 19.74
N ILE A 279 -6.54 -6.27 19.48
CA ILE A 279 -5.46 -6.14 18.50
C ILE A 279 -5.77 -7.06 17.33
N ILE A 280 -5.81 -6.51 16.12
CA ILE A 280 -5.93 -7.26 14.87
C ILE A 280 -4.60 -7.16 14.13
N ILE A 281 -4.01 -8.29 13.77
CA ILE A 281 -2.75 -8.37 13.03
C ILE A 281 -3.02 -9.00 11.67
N LEU A 282 -2.67 -8.28 10.61
CA LEU A 282 -2.59 -8.81 9.25
C LEU A 282 -1.11 -9.06 8.92
N ASP A 283 -0.78 -10.29 8.56
CA ASP A 283 0.58 -10.70 8.19
C ASP A 283 0.56 -11.70 7.02
N GLN A 284 1.71 -12.32 6.73
CA GLN A 284 1.83 -13.35 5.69
C GLN A 284 1.01 -14.63 5.96
N ASN A 285 0.51 -14.83 7.18
CA ASN A 285 -0.25 -16.01 7.59
C ASN A 285 -1.78 -15.76 7.56
N GLY A 286 -2.20 -14.50 7.45
CA GLY A 286 -3.61 -14.10 7.36
C GLY A 286 -3.95 -13.01 8.37
N THR A 287 -5.16 -13.09 8.93
CA THR A 287 -5.68 -12.12 9.89
C THR A 287 -5.89 -12.80 11.24
N SER A 288 -5.23 -12.28 12.27
CA SER A 288 -5.34 -12.77 13.66
C SER A 288 -5.93 -11.69 14.54
N THR A 289 -6.90 -12.04 15.37
CA THR A 289 -7.57 -11.14 16.31
C THR A 289 -7.26 -11.59 17.73
N TYR A 290 -6.86 -10.67 18.60
CA TYR A 290 -6.50 -10.92 19.98
C TYR A 290 -7.25 -9.96 20.89
N TRP A 291 -7.83 -10.50 21.95
CA TRP A 291 -8.38 -9.66 23.02
C TRP A 291 -7.28 -9.46 24.06
N VAL A 292 -6.99 -8.19 24.40
CA VAL A 292 -5.87 -7.79 25.27
C VAL A 292 -6.30 -6.91 26.44
N PRO A 293 -5.60 -6.94 27.59
CA PRO A 293 -6.07 -6.24 28.78
C PRO A 293 -6.11 -4.74 28.50
N GLU A 294 -6.96 -4.00 29.21
CA GLU A 294 -7.01 -2.56 29.02
C GLU A 294 -5.61 -1.93 29.19
N GLY A 295 -5.19 -1.14 28.20
CA GLY A 295 -3.89 -0.49 28.18
C GLY A 295 -2.74 -1.35 27.65
N ASP A 296 -2.95 -2.63 27.35
CA ASP A 296 -1.94 -3.47 26.73
C ASP A 296 -1.93 -3.30 25.20
N THR A 297 -0.74 -3.20 24.63
CA THR A 297 -0.49 -3.06 23.19
C THR A 297 0.26 -4.28 22.63
N SER A 298 0.48 -5.30 23.46
CA SER A 298 1.16 -6.53 23.14
C SER A 298 0.19 -7.72 23.20
N ILE A 299 0.38 -8.68 22.30
CA ILE A 299 -0.39 -9.93 22.29
C ILE A 299 0.05 -10.92 23.37
N VAL A 300 1.13 -10.65 24.10
CA VAL A 300 1.71 -11.60 25.09
C VAL A 300 0.72 -11.92 26.21
N ASN A 301 -0.13 -10.97 26.59
CA ASN A 301 -1.12 -11.14 27.65
C ASN A 301 -2.55 -11.36 27.12
N ALA A 302 -2.69 -11.73 25.84
CA ALA A 302 -3.99 -12.07 25.28
C ALA A 302 -4.55 -13.34 25.92
N TRP A 303 -5.86 -13.36 26.23
CA TRP A 303 -6.57 -14.51 26.80
C TRP A 303 -7.55 -15.13 25.80
N ASP A 304 -7.86 -14.43 24.71
CA ASP A 304 -8.60 -14.95 23.57
C ASP A 304 -7.84 -14.62 22.29
N SER A 305 -7.85 -15.56 21.35
CA SER A 305 -7.32 -15.36 20.01
C SER A 305 -8.17 -16.08 18.99
N THR A 306 -8.60 -15.37 17.96
CA THR A 306 -9.21 -15.95 16.77
C THR A 306 -8.25 -15.79 15.60
N ILE A 307 -7.78 -16.90 15.04
CA ILE A 307 -6.88 -16.88 13.88
C ILE A 307 -7.66 -17.33 12.65
N THR A 308 -7.95 -16.36 11.78
CA THR A 308 -8.50 -16.65 10.46
C THR A 308 -7.33 -16.83 9.51
N LYS A 309 -6.88 -18.08 9.35
CA LYS A 309 -5.90 -18.41 8.32
C LYS A 309 -6.49 -18.06 6.95
N ALA A 310 -5.65 -17.49 6.08
CA ALA A 310 -6.01 -17.38 4.69
C ALA A 310 -6.30 -18.79 4.14
N ASN A 311 -7.57 -19.10 3.88
CA ASN A 311 -7.96 -20.32 3.18
C ASN A 311 -7.66 -20.12 1.68
N GLY A 312 -6.39 -19.93 1.33
CA GLY A 312 -5.94 -19.69 -0.05
C GLY A 312 -6.12 -18.26 -0.59
N ASP A 313 -6.50 -17.31 0.26
CA ASP A 313 -6.84 -15.94 -0.13
C ASP A 313 -5.72 -14.93 0.15
N GLN A 314 -5.73 -13.85 -0.63
CA GLN A 314 -4.78 -12.74 -0.61
C GLN A 314 -4.47 -12.25 0.81
N THR A 315 -3.19 -11.99 1.07
CA THR A 315 -2.66 -11.45 2.32
C THR A 315 -2.26 -10.00 2.15
N ILE A 316 -1.90 -9.33 3.26
CA ILE A 316 -1.38 -7.96 3.19
C ILE A 316 -0.08 -7.88 2.37
N VAL A 317 0.68 -8.98 2.28
CA VAL A 317 1.86 -9.09 1.43
C VAL A 317 1.48 -8.99 -0.05
N ASP A 318 0.38 -9.63 -0.47
CA ASP A 318 -0.10 -9.56 -1.85
C ASP A 318 -0.57 -8.16 -2.22
N VAL A 319 -1.19 -7.44 -1.28
CA VAL A 319 -1.63 -6.05 -1.49
C VAL A 319 -0.44 -5.15 -1.79
N LEU A 320 0.66 -5.29 -1.04
CA LEU A 320 1.84 -4.45 -1.25
C LEU A 320 2.73 -4.91 -2.41
N ASN A 321 2.67 -6.19 -2.78
CA ASN A 321 3.32 -6.68 -3.99
C ASN A 321 2.59 -6.27 -5.28
N LEU A 322 1.40 -5.66 -5.18
CA LEU A 322 0.68 -5.01 -6.28
C LEU A 322 1.03 -3.50 -6.38
N PRO A 323 2.28 -3.08 -6.15
CA PRO A 323 2.70 -1.70 -5.80
C PRO A 323 1.57 -0.64 -5.78
N PRO A 324 0.76 -0.59 -4.71
CA PRO A 324 -0.44 0.24 -4.71
C PRO A 324 -0.08 1.73 -4.56
N ASP A 325 -0.80 2.59 -5.27
CA ASP A 325 -0.73 4.05 -5.05
C ASP A 325 -1.52 4.47 -3.81
N ILE A 326 -2.64 3.77 -3.58
CA ILE A 326 -3.58 4.02 -2.49
C ILE A 326 -3.96 2.69 -1.86
N ILE A 327 -3.93 2.66 -0.53
CA ILE A 327 -4.57 1.60 0.27
C ILE A 327 -5.81 2.18 0.95
N THR A 328 -6.93 1.47 0.86
CA THR A 328 -8.18 1.84 1.52
C THR A 328 -8.60 0.75 2.48
N VAL A 329 -8.97 1.10 3.70
CA VAL A 329 -9.60 0.20 4.68
C VAL A 329 -11.03 0.67 4.88
N GLY A 330 -12.01 -0.19 4.64
CA GLY A 330 -13.42 0.12 4.86
C GLY A 330 -14.32 -1.10 4.72
N GLY A 331 -15.56 -0.99 5.16
CA GLY A 331 -16.53 -2.07 5.12
C GLY A 331 -17.65 -1.82 6.12
N ASP A 332 -18.14 -2.90 6.72
CA ASP A 332 -19.30 -2.87 7.61
C ASP A 332 -18.91 -3.35 9.01
N ALA A 333 -19.76 -3.03 9.97
CA ALA A 333 -19.68 -3.57 11.30
C ALA A 333 -21.08 -3.97 11.76
N VAL A 334 -21.14 -5.06 12.51
CA VAL A 334 -22.38 -5.72 12.87
C VAL A 334 -22.39 -5.92 14.38
N ILE A 335 -23.52 -5.61 15.00
CA ILE A 335 -23.83 -5.93 16.39
C ILE A 335 -24.88 -7.03 16.38
N GLN A 336 -24.56 -8.17 17.02
CA GLN A 336 -25.48 -9.29 17.16
C GLN A 336 -25.35 -9.93 18.54
N GLY A 337 -26.30 -9.61 19.40
CA GLY A 337 -26.43 -10.27 20.70
C GLY A 337 -27.03 -9.38 21.78
N GLU A 338 -27.02 -9.94 22.99
CA GLU A 338 -27.53 -9.30 24.19
C GLU A 338 -26.46 -8.41 24.84
N GLY A 339 -26.88 -7.28 25.38
CA GLY A 339 -26.05 -6.45 26.23
C GLY A 339 -26.63 -5.06 26.40
N THR A 340 -25.76 -4.08 26.58
CA THR A 340 -26.14 -2.73 27.03
C THR A 340 -25.50 -1.66 26.17
N VAL A 341 -26.31 -0.70 25.73
CA VAL A 341 -25.87 0.53 25.07
C VAL A 341 -26.11 1.71 26.00
N ALA A 342 -25.06 2.47 26.31
CA ALA A 342 -25.17 3.72 27.03
C ALA A 342 -24.81 4.90 26.13
N ALA A 343 -25.41 6.06 26.39
CA ALA A 343 -25.13 7.29 25.66
C ALA A 343 -23.63 7.66 25.73
N GLY A 344 -23.09 8.19 24.63
CA GLY A 344 -21.71 8.66 24.53
C GLY A 344 -20.63 7.57 24.44
N LYS A 345 -21.00 6.28 24.38
CA LYS A 345 -20.07 5.16 24.17
C LYS A 345 -19.77 4.98 22.68
N ALA A 346 -18.54 4.60 22.35
CA ALA A 346 -18.08 4.47 20.97
C ALA A 346 -17.12 3.30 20.76
N VAL A 347 -16.88 2.97 19.48
CA VAL A 347 -15.78 2.13 19.02
C VAL A 347 -14.82 3.01 18.23
N TRP A 348 -13.52 2.92 18.51
CA TRP A 348 -12.49 3.63 17.78
C TRP A 348 -11.17 2.86 17.81
N GLY A 349 -10.16 3.33 17.07
CA GLY A 349 -8.84 2.72 17.13
C GLY A 349 -7.79 3.47 16.35
N VAL A 350 -6.61 2.87 16.30
CA VAL A 350 -5.45 3.35 15.55
C VAL A 350 -4.89 2.22 14.70
N PHE A 351 -4.35 2.58 13.54
CA PHE A 351 -3.64 1.67 12.66
C PHE A 351 -2.13 1.93 12.77
N GLU A 352 -1.36 0.85 12.80
CA GLU A 352 0.09 0.89 12.79
C GLU A 352 0.58 -0.10 11.73
N LEU A 353 1.13 0.44 10.64
CA LEU A 353 1.78 -0.36 9.60
C LEU A 353 3.26 -0.52 9.96
N ILE A 354 3.65 -1.75 10.29
CA ILE A 354 5.04 -2.12 10.54
C ILE A 354 5.54 -2.88 9.31
N ALA A 355 6.29 -2.17 8.47
CA ALA A 355 6.96 -2.72 7.32
C ALA A 355 8.47 -2.87 7.61
N PRO A 356 8.92 -3.98 8.22
CA PRO A 356 10.35 -4.28 8.21
C PRO A 356 10.78 -4.40 6.74
N PHE A 357 11.95 -3.86 6.38
CA PHE A 357 12.51 -3.97 5.03
C PHE A 357 12.99 -5.40 4.76
N ALA A 358 12.04 -6.34 4.72
CA ALA A 358 12.22 -7.76 4.52
C ALA A 358 11.67 -8.11 3.13
N PHE A 359 12.56 -8.42 2.21
CA PHE A 359 12.23 -8.58 0.79
C PHE A 359 12.89 -9.80 0.17
N ILE A 360 12.44 -10.14 -1.03
CA ILE A 360 13.00 -11.13 -1.93
C ILE A 360 13.31 -10.41 -3.24
N LEU A 361 14.53 -10.62 -3.78
CA LEU A 361 14.89 -10.20 -5.14
C LEU A 361 14.72 -11.41 -6.06
N PRO A 362 13.63 -11.50 -6.83
CA PRO A 362 13.41 -12.62 -7.75
C PRO A 362 14.41 -12.64 -8.92
N GLN A 363 14.95 -11.47 -9.27
CA GLN A 363 15.92 -11.29 -10.35
C GLN A 363 17.05 -10.36 -9.90
N ASP A 364 18.16 -10.38 -10.64
CA ASP A 364 19.27 -9.47 -10.41
C ASP A 364 18.81 -8.05 -10.76
N ILE A 365 19.25 -7.07 -9.99
CA ILE A 365 18.89 -5.66 -10.20
C ILE A 365 20.17 -4.90 -10.51
N SER A 366 20.19 -4.19 -11.64
CA SER A 366 21.31 -3.32 -12.01
C SER A 366 20.85 -1.87 -12.12
N PHE A 367 21.68 -0.94 -11.67
CA PHE A 367 21.41 0.49 -11.77
C PHE A 367 22.70 1.31 -11.88
N LEU A 368 22.57 2.49 -12.48
CA LEU A 368 23.58 3.52 -12.57
C LEU A 368 23.15 4.70 -11.67
N PRO A 369 24.05 5.27 -10.85
CA PRO A 369 23.79 6.55 -10.21
C PRO A 369 23.50 7.64 -11.24
N VAL A 370 22.89 8.74 -10.82
CA VAL A 370 22.54 9.82 -11.76
C VAL A 370 23.79 10.50 -12.30
N ASP A 371 24.66 10.95 -11.41
CA ASP A 371 25.81 11.80 -11.77
C ASP A 371 27.11 11.01 -11.90
N PRO A 372 27.89 11.21 -12.99
CA PRO A 372 29.25 10.69 -13.09
C PRO A 372 30.24 11.52 -12.25
N ILE A 373 31.36 10.90 -11.90
CA ILE A 373 32.47 11.50 -11.16
C ILE A 373 33.52 11.95 -12.18
N PRO A 374 33.81 13.26 -12.34
CA PRO A 374 34.85 13.72 -13.25
C PRO A 374 36.25 13.43 -12.65
N LEU A 375 37.09 12.77 -13.42
CA LEU A 375 38.51 12.63 -13.20
C LEU A 375 39.22 13.70 -14.05
N ALA A 376 39.87 14.65 -13.38
CA ALA A 376 40.59 15.72 -14.06
C ALA A 376 41.76 15.16 -14.88
N PRO A 377 42.13 15.84 -15.99
CA PRO A 377 43.34 15.50 -16.74
C PRO A 377 44.55 15.40 -15.81
N MET A 378 45.37 14.38 -16.04
CA MET A 378 46.66 14.23 -15.37
C MET A 378 47.65 15.22 -15.99
N ASP A 379 48.54 15.78 -15.18
CA ASP A 379 49.63 16.61 -15.69
C ASP A 379 50.55 15.79 -16.58
N GLU A 380 51.13 16.46 -17.58
CA GLU A 380 51.93 15.84 -18.63
C GLU A 380 53.10 15.03 -18.08
N ASP A 381 53.91 15.61 -17.19
CA ASP A 381 55.06 14.95 -16.57
C ASP A 381 54.66 13.66 -15.82
N THR A 382 53.62 13.71 -14.99
CA THR A 382 53.16 12.53 -14.23
C THR A 382 52.54 11.48 -15.15
N ARG A 383 51.80 11.91 -16.17
CA ARG A 383 51.21 11.02 -17.17
C ARG A 383 52.30 10.27 -17.93
N GLU A 384 53.31 10.97 -18.41
CA GLU A 384 54.42 10.38 -19.15
C GLU A 384 55.20 9.39 -18.30
N GLN A 385 55.50 9.74 -17.04
CA GLN A 385 56.14 8.83 -16.09
C GLN A 385 55.32 7.54 -15.89
N ILE A 386 53.99 7.64 -15.80
CA ILE A 386 53.13 6.46 -15.69
C ILE A 386 53.11 5.67 -17.00
N GLN A 387 52.97 6.31 -18.16
CA GLN A 387 52.83 5.62 -19.44
C GLN A 387 54.12 4.91 -19.88
N THR A 388 55.28 5.49 -19.57
CA THR A 388 56.60 4.96 -19.99
C THR A 388 57.17 3.96 -18.98
N ALA A 389 56.98 4.20 -17.68
CA ALA A 389 57.62 3.38 -16.65
C ALA A 389 56.76 2.21 -16.16
N LEU A 390 55.46 2.19 -16.43
CA LEU A 390 54.57 1.19 -15.88
C LEU A 390 54.74 -0.18 -16.54
N LEU A 391 55.17 -1.16 -15.76
CA LEU A 391 55.22 -2.57 -16.16
C LEU A 391 53.88 -3.27 -15.95
N SER A 392 53.22 -2.99 -14.83
CA SER A 392 51.89 -3.52 -14.52
C SER A 392 51.23 -2.71 -13.42
N ALA A 393 49.90 -2.63 -13.44
CA ALA A 393 49.13 -2.09 -12.34
C ALA A 393 48.15 -3.15 -11.81
N SER A 394 47.95 -3.19 -10.50
CA SER A 394 46.90 -4.02 -9.89
C SER A 394 46.12 -3.26 -8.82
N LEU A 395 44.81 -3.47 -8.79
CA LEU A 395 43.92 -3.00 -7.74
C LEU A 395 43.65 -4.18 -6.79
N THR A 396 44.13 -4.07 -5.55
CA THR A 396 43.74 -5.01 -4.50
C THR A 396 42.58 -4.42 -3.72
N SER A 397 41.47 -5.15 -3.66
CA SER A 397 40.28 -4.78 -2.89
C SER A 397 39.98 -5.80 -1.80
N ARG A 398 39.44 -5.31 -0.68
CA ARG A 398 38.89 -6.09 0.42
C ARG A 398 37.53 -5.51 0.76
N ALA A 399 36.51 -6.32 0.60
CA ALA A 399 35.16 -6.01 1.00
C ALA A 399 34.77 -6.94 2.14
N GLN A 400 34.21 -6.36 3.20
CA GLN A 400 33.51 -7.11 4.23
C GLN A 400 32.16 -6.46 4.41
N THR A 401 31.09 -7.24 4.48
CA THR A 401 29.76 -6.66 4.63
C THR A 401 28.82 -7.59 5.38
N ASN A 402 27.97 -7.01 6.22
CA ASN A 402 26.75 -7.68 6.70
C ASN A 402 25.51 -7.09 6.01
N PHE A 403 25.67 -6.45 4.85
CA PHE A 403 24.57 -6.07 3.99
C PHE A 403 23.94 -7.36 3.42
N PRO A 404 22.61 -7.50 3.45
CA PRO A 404 21.96 -8.78 3.23
C PRO A 404 21.99 -9.25 1.76
N ILE A 405 22.43 -8.40 0.83
CA ILE A 405 22.51 -8.71 -0.60
C ILE A 405 23.98 -8.64 -1.05
N GLY A 406 24.45 -9.65 -1.79
CA GLY A 406 25.71 -9.57 -2.50
C GLY A 406 25.54 -8.99 -3.90
N GLY A 407 26.65 -8.67 -4.55
CA GLY A 407 26.60 -8.08 -5.87
C GLY A 407 27.98 -7.83 -6.46
N LYS A 408 27.99 -6.95 -7.45
CA LYS A 408 29.16 -6.49 -8.16
C LYS A 408 29.05 -4.98 -8.35
N ILE A 409 30.11 -4.27 -8.03
CA ILE A 409 30.26 -2.84 -8.27
C ILE A 409 31.33 -2.70 -9.33
N SER A 410 30.93 -2.38 -10.56
CA SER A 410 31.85 -2.16 -11.68
C SER A 410 32.07 -0.65 -11.81
N MET A 411 33.31 -0.22 -12.03
CA MET A 411 33.63 1.16 -12.36
C MET A 411 33.68 1.29 -13.88
N LEU A 412 32.80 2.10 -14.45
CA LEU A 412 32.83 2.48 -15.85
C LEU A 412 33.63 3.76 -16.03
N ALA A 413 34.30 3.89 -17.17
CA ALA A 413 34.99 5.09 -17.62
C ALA A 413 34.47 5.52 -19.00
N SER A 414 34.46 6.81 -19.27
CA SER A 414 34.05 7.39 -20.56
C SER A 414 34.70 8.75 -20.77
N ASN A 415 34.92 9.16 -22.02
CA ASN A 415 35.28 10.54 -22.35
C ASN A 415 34.06 11.49 -22.40
N ASP A 416 32.87 10.99 -22.12
CA ASP A 416 31.62 11.75 -22.02
C ASP A 416 30.86 11.39 -20.71
N THR A 417 29.87 12.19 -20.37
CA THR A 417 28.92 11.98 -19.27
C THR A 417 27.84 10.92 -19.57
N LEU A 418 27.78 10.42 -20.81
CA LEU A 418 26.83 9.41 -21.26
C LEU A 418 27.29 8.00 -20.85
N PHE A 419 26.38 7.24 -20.22
CA PHE A 419 26.59 5.85 -19.78
C PHE A 419 25.31 5.03 -20.01
N THR A 420 25.45 3.73 -20.25
CA THR A 420 24.32 2.82 -20.50
C THR A 420 24.34 1.60 -19.58
N LEU A 421 23.15 1.14 -19.15
CA LEU A 421 22.97 -0.13 -18.45
C LEU A 421 23.14 -1.33 -19.38
N ALA A 422 22.97 -1.13 -20.68
CA ALA A 422 22.99 -2.17 -21.69
C ALA A 422 24.39 -2.52 -22.20
N LEU A 423 25.46 -1.91 -21.67
CA LEU A 423 26.84 -2.00 -22.20
C LEU A 423 27.27 -3.43 -22.55
N ASP A 424 26.98 -4.38 -21.66
CA ASP A 424 27.37 -5.79 -21.80
C ASP A 424 26.43 -6.59 -22.73
N TYR A 425 25.26 -6.03 -23.06
CA TYR A 425 24.22 -6.62 -23.90
C TYR A 425 24.10 -5.94 -25.28
N LEU A 426 24.94 -4.94 -25.59
CA LEU A 426 24.96 -4.31 -26.92
C LEU A 426 25.33 -5.29 -28.04
N ASP A 427 25.97 -6.42 -27.68
CA ASP A 427 26.28 -7.56 -28.56
C ASP A 427 25.11 -8.58 -28.66
N ASP A 428 24.13 -8.52 -27.75
CA ASP A 428 23.02 -9.50 -27.58
C ASP A 428 21.70 -9.01 -28.18
N ILE A 429 21.74 -8.08 -29.13
CA ILE A 429 20.51 -7.47 -29.65
C ILE A 429 19.72 -8.48 -30.47
N ASP A 430 18.47 -8.67 -30.05
CA ASP A 430 17.38 -9.49 -30.60
C ASP A 430 16.91 -9.01 -32.01
N ALA A 431 17.85 -8.54 -32.86
CA ALA A 431 17.63 -7.90 -34.15
C ALA A 431 18.12 -8.74 -35.35
N GLY A 432 18.16 -10.07 -35.23
CA GLY A 432 18.36 -10.95 -36.40
C GLY A 432 19.76 -10.94 -37.01
N PHE A 433 20.77 -10.42 -36.31
CA PHE A 433 22.17 -10.59 -36.70
C PHE A 433 22.65 -11.99 -36.27
N SER A 434 23.04 -12.82 -37.24
CA SER A 434 23.52 -14.17 -36.97
C SER A 434 24.76 -14.12 -36.07
N ARG A 435 24.67 -14.74 -34.87
CA ARG A 435 25.78 -15.04 -33.94
C ARG A 435 27.03 -15.45 -34.71
N LYS A 436 27.92 -14.51 -35.02
CA LYS A 436 29.27 -14.88 -35.46
C LYS A 436 30.02 -15.32 -34.22
N ALA A 437 30.80 -16.40 -34.36
CA ALA A 437 31.63 -16.89 -33.28
C ALA A 437 32.53 -15.76 -32.76
N ARG A 438 32.52 -15.54 -31.44
CA ARG A 438 33.36 -14.57 -30.74
C ARG A 438 34.84 -14.91 -30.95
N THR A 439 35.52 -14.18 -31.83
CA THR A 439 36.93 -14.43 -32.20
C THR A 439 37.95 -13.56 -31.44
N GLY A 440 37.50 -12.70 -30.52
CA GLY A 440 38.38 -11.72 -29.86
C GLY A 440 38.69 -10.50 -30.72
N ASP A 441 38.02 -10.37 -31.87
CA ASP A 441 38.12 -9.24 -32.78
C ASP A 441 36.97 -8.23 -32.53
N PRO A 442 37.19 -6.92 -32.77
CA PRO A 442 36.14 -5.91 -32.66
C PRO A 442 35.02 -6.16 -33.67
N THR A 443 33.79 -5.87 -33.26
CA THR A 443 32.58 -6.12 -34.07
C THR A 443 31.76 -4.84 -34.27
N PHE A 444 31.11 -4.74 -35.44
CA PHE A 444 30.37 -3.55 -35.88
C PHE A 444 28.87 -3.80 -35.82
N TYR A 445 28.14 -2.85 -35.21
CA TYR A 445 26.68 -2.90 -35.11
C TYR A 445 26.06 -1.55 -35.52
N SER A 446 24.87 -1.59 -36.12
CA SER A 446 24.08 -0.43 -36.54
C SER A 446 22.63 -0.56 -36.05
N ASP A 447 21.90 0.56 -35.97
CA ASP A 447 20.50 0.64 -35.52
C ASP A 447 20.27 0.27 -34.04
N LEU A 448 20.96 0.97 -33.11
CA LEU A 448 20.95 0.70 -31.66
C LEU A 448 20.07 1.64 -30.82
N ASP A 449 19.44 2.65 -31.43
CA ASP A 449 18.70 3.68 -30.70
C ASP A 449 17.58 3.10 -29.82
N SER A 450 16.93 2.01 -30.23
CA SER A 450 15.85 1.40 -29.43
C SER A 450 16.32 0.78 -28.12
N VAL A 451 17.58 0.32 -28.05
CA VAL A 451 18.17 -0.30 -26.85
C VAL A 451 18.68 0.77 -25.90
N LEU A 452 19.24 1.85 -26.45
CA LEU A 452 19.86 2.95 -25.72
C LEU A 452 18.89 4.05 -25.28
N ALA A 453 17.68 4.07 -25.84
CA ALA A 453 16.64 5.04 -25.50
C ALA A 453 16.28 5.08 -24.00
N ALA A 454 16.35 3.93 -23.31
CA ALA A 454 16.11 3.84 -21.87
C ALA A 454 17.15 4.61 -21.03
N ASP A 455 18.37 4.73 -21.55
CA ASP A 455 19.47 5.48 -20.93
C ASP A 455 19.57 6.92 -21.46
N ALA A 456 18.56 7.39 -22.21
CA ALA A 456 18.52 8.69 -22.87
C ALA A 456 19.70 8.96 -23.82
N ILE A 457 20.27 7.91 -24.42
CA ILE A 457 21.28 8.01 -25.47
C ILE A 457 20.59 7.81 -26.81
N PHE A 458 20.73 8.78 -27.71
CA PHE A 458 20.07 8.84 -29.01
C PHE A 458 21.06 9.17 -30.12
N ASP A 459 20.61 9.08 -31.38
CA ASP A 459 21.36 9.46 -32.57
C ASP A 459 22.62 8.61 -32.81
N ILE A 460 22.62 7.33 -32.42
CA ILE A 460 23.75 6.42 -32.60
C ILE A 460 23.68 5.77 -33.97
N LYS A 461 24.62 6.15 -34.85
CA LYS A 461 24.75 5.60 -36.20
C LYS A 461 25.34 4.18 -36.18
N GLN A 462 26.39 3.98 -35.40
CA GLN A 462 27.11 2.71 -35.30
C GLN A 462 27.88 2.62 -33.98
N ILE A 463 28.21 1.39 -33.57
CA ILE A 463 29.16 1.12 -32.48
C ILE A 463 30.26 0.17 -32.93
N VAL A 464 31.40 0.23 -32.24
CA VAL A 464 32.47 -0.76 -32.32
C VAL A 464 32.63 -1.41 -30.94
N PHE A 465 32.33 -2.70 -30.87
CA PHE A 465 32.36 -3.47 -29.63
C PHE A 465 33.68 -4.21 -29.50
N TYR A 466 34.41 -3.97 -28.40
CA TYR A 466 35.66 -4.66 -28.09
C TYR A 466 35.44 -5.60 -26.90
N PRO A 467 35.50 -6.93 -27.11
CA PRO A 467 35.25 -7.89 -26.04
C PRO A 467 36.39 -7.94 -25.01
N GLU A 468 36.04 -8.24 -23.77
CA GLU A 468 37.01 -8.62 -22.72
C GLU A 468 37.68 -9.94 -23.10
N SER A 469 39.02 -9.94 -23.16
CA SER A 469 39.79 -11.15 -23.47
C SER A 469 39.65 -12.21 -22.36
N PRO A 470 39.35 -13.48 -22.69
CA PRO A 470 39.36 -14.56 -21.71
C PRO A 470 40.73 -14.72 -21.06
N THR A 471 40.78 -14.90 -19.74
CA THR A 471 42.01 -15.28 -19.04
C THR A 471 42.49 -16.64 -19.57
N ALA A 472 43.80 -16.77 -19.85
CA ALA A 472 44.38 -18.00 -20.38
C ALA A 472 44.01 -19.23 -19.52
N GLY A 473 43.27 -20.18 -20.10
CA GLY A 473 42.81 -21.40 -19.43
C GLY A 473 41.36 -21.39 -18.94
N GLN A 474 40.62 -20.28 -19.08
CA GLN A 474 39.18 -20.24 -18.83
C GLN A 474 38.38 -20.44 -20.12
N SER A 475 37.45 -21.40 -20.11
CA SER A 475 36.42 -21.55 -21.16
C SER A 475 35.24 -20.65 -20.81
N VAL A 476 35.21 -19.44 -21.36
CA VAL A 476 34.07 -18.52 -21.19
C VAL A 476 33.00 -18.91 -22.20
N SER A 477 31.75 -19.02 -21.77
CA SER A 477 30.65 -19.27 -22.70
C SER A 477 30.58 -18.15 -23.75
N PRO A 478 30.34 -18.44 -25.04
CA PRO A 478 30.08 -17.42 -26.07
C PRO A 478 28.81 -16.59 -25.84
N LEU A 479 28.16 -16.77 -24.68
CA LEU A 479 27.03 -16.01 -24.14
C LEU A 479 27.42 -15.07 -22.98
N GLU A 480 28.65 -15.17 -22.45
CA GLU A 480 29.10 -14.54 -21.19
C GLU A 480 30.27 -13.55 -21.38
N THR A 481 30.72 -13.33 -22.61
CA THR A 481 31.77 -12.38 -22.98
C THR A 481 31.24 -10.95 -22.84
N ARG A 482 31.87 -10.22 -21.93
CA ARG A 482 31.57 -8.84 -21.55
C ARG A 482 32.28 -7.85 -22.48
N ALA A 483 31.79 -6.62 -22.59
CA ALA A 483 32.54 -5.54 -23.21
C ALA A 483 33.78 -5.20 -22.35
N LYS A 484 34.96 -5.08 -22.98
CA LYS A 484 36.07 -4.35 -22.36
C LYS A 484 35.77 -2.84 -22.42
N TRP A 485 35.41 -2.38 -23.62
CA TRP A 485 34.91 -1.05 -23.92
C TRP A 485 34.17 -1.04 -25.27
N VAL A 486 33.39 0.00 -25.51
CA VAL A 486 32.59 0.19 -26.73
C VAL A 486 32.78 1.63 -27.21
N GLU A 487 33.07 1.81 -28.49
CA GLU A 487 33.10 3.11 -29.15
C GLU A 487 31.76 3.38 -29.83
N PHE A 488 31.21 4.57 -29.62
CA PHE A 488 29.93 5.02 -30.15
C PHE A 488 30.16 6.13 -31.16
N PHE A 489 29.50 6.02 -32.32
CA PHE A 489 29.57 7.01 -33.39
C PHE A 489 28.16 7.56 -33.63
N THR A 490 28.02 8.85 -33.43
CA THR A 490 26.75 9.55 -33.62
C THR A 490 26.48 9.84 -35.09
N THR A 491 25.23 10.19 -35.42
CA THR A 491 24.87 10.66 -36.78
C THR A 491 25.51 12.00 -37.14
N THR A 492 25.86 12.83 -36.15
CA THR A 492 26.54 14.13 -36.31
C THR A 492 28.03 13.98 -36.60
N GLY A 493 28.61 12.80 -36.33
CA GLY A 493 30.03 12.50 -36.50
C GLY A 493 30.85 12.61 -35.21
N ASP A 494 30.22 12.96 -34.09
CA ASP A 494 30.84 12.94 -32.76
C ASP A 494 31.04 11.49 -32.27
N THR A 495 32.10 11.27 -31.50
CA THR A 495 32.47 9.95 -30.98
C THR A 495 32.72 9.99 -29.48
N PHE A 496 32.17 9.02 -28.77
CA PHE A 496 32.48 8.78 -27.35
C PHE A 496 32.67 7.28 -27.11
N TRP A 497 33.26 6.91 -25.98
CA TRP A 497 33.48 5.51 -25.62
C TRP A 497 33.06 5.23 -24.18
N ILE A 498 32.62 4.01 -23.90
CA ILE A 498 32.32 3.55 -22.54
C ILE A 498 33.09 2.26 -22.28
N GLY A 499 33.92 2.25 -21.25
CA GLY A 499 34.78 1.13 -20.87
C GLY A 499 34.60 0.67 -19.43
N HIS A 500 34.87 -0.61 -19.17
CA HIS A 500 34.92 -1.15 -17.82
C HIS A 500 36.34 -1.02 -17.26
N LEU A 501 36.51 -0.16 -16.26
CA LEU A 501 37.80 0.09 -15.63
C LEU A 501 38.21 -1.05 -14.69
N PHE A 502 37.34 -1.42 -13.75
CA PHE A 502 37.54 -2.58 -12.86
C PHE A 502 36.24 -3.01 -12.20
N ASP A 503 36.25 -4.22 -11.64
CA ASP A 503 35.12 -4.78 -10.90
C ASP A 503 35.48 -5.07 -9.47
N ILE A 504 34.60 -4.69 -8.57
CA ILE A 504 34.67 -5.02 -7.17
C ILE A 504 33.51 -5.93 -6.83
N GLU A 505 33.79 -7.11 -6.30
CA GLU A 505 32.75 -7.95 -5.72
C GLU A 505 32.28 -7.41 -4.37
N LEU A 506 30.96 -7.29 -4.24
CA LEU A 506 30.28 -7.13 -2.97
C LEU A 506 29.90 -8.55 -2.48
N PRO A 507 30.63 -9.12 -1.51
CA PRO A 507 30.43 -10.52 -1.14
C PRO A 507 29.04 -10.74 -0.57
N SER A 508 28.39 -11.83 -0.98
CA SER A 508 27.16 -12.28 -0.33
C SER A 508 27.46 -12.74 1.09
N PRO A 509 26.59 -12.47 2.08
CA PRO A 509 26.71 -13.07 3.40
C PRO A 509 26.67 -14.60 3.36
N SER A 510 27.39 -15.23 4.29
CA SER A 510 27.56 -16.69 4.30
C SER A 510 26.38 -17.43 4.96
N ALA A 511 25.65 -16.76 5.85
CA ALA A 511 24.51 -17.34 6.55
C ALA A 511 23.50 -16.27 6.98
N PHE A 512 22.24 -16.68 7.07
CA PHE A 512 21.12 -15.84 7.46
C PHE A 512 20.31 -16.52 8.58
N THR A 513 19.63 -15.72 9.40
CA THR A 513 18.62 -16.23 10.34
C THR A 513 17.29 -16.49 9.62
N GLU A 514 16.32 -17.12 10.29
CA GLU A 514 14.96 -17.32 9.73
C GLU A 514 14.26 -16.00 9.38
N GLU A 515 14.61 -14.91 10.07
CA GLU A 515 14.13 -13.54 9.83
C GLU A 515 14.83 -12.85 8.64
N GLY A 516 15.76 -13.53 7.96
CA GLY A 516 16.54 -12.96 6.86
C GLY A 516 17.61 -11.97 7.32
N TRP A 517 17.98 -11.98 8.60
CA TRP A 517 19.09 -11.17 9.12
C TRP A 517 20.42 -11.83 8.77
N VAL A 518 21.46 -11.04 8.58
CA VAL A 518 22.80 -11.60 8.36
C VAL A 518 23.35 -12.13 9.68
N ASP A 519 23.54 -13.44 9.76
CA ASP A 519 24.21 -14.10 10.89
C ASP A 519 25.73 -14.07 10.70
N ILE A 520 26.19 -14.47 9.51
CA ILE A 520 27.62 -14.48 9.17
C ILE A 520 27.90 -13.51 8.02
N PRO A 521 28.63 -12.40 8.26
CA PRO A 521 29.00 -11.43 7.23
C PRO A 521 29.77 -12.06 6.05
N GLY A 522 29.61 -11.46 4.87
CA GLY A 522 30.38 -11.78 3.68
C GLY A 522 31.77 -11.15 3.72
N TYR A 523 32.75 -11.85 3.13
CA TYR A 523 34.12 -11.35 2.95
C TYR A 523 34.64 -11.74 1.57
N ALA A 524 35.18 -10.75 0.85
CA ALA A 524 35.89 -10.96 -0.41
C ALA A 524 37.21 -10.20 -0.38
N LYS A 525 38.24 -10.85 -0.92
CA LYS A 525 39.51 -10.21 -1.27
C LYS A 525 39.76 -10.51 -2.74
N GLN A 526 39.97 -9.46 -3.52
CA GLN A 526 40.25 -9.58 -4.93
C GLN A 526 41.51 -8.81 -5.29
N GLU A 527 42.21 -9.30 -6.31
CA GLU A 527 43.28 -8.59 -6.98
C GLU A 527 42.90 -8.53 -8.46
N ILE A 528 42.75 -7.30 -8.96
CA ILE A 528 42.33 -7.02 -10.33
C ILE A 528 43.55 -6.45 -11.05
N ILE A 529 43.97 -7.10 -12.12
CA ILE A 529 45.07 -6.60 -12.96
C ILE A 529 44.49 -5.54 -13.89
N LEU A 530 45.11 -4.37 -13.92
CA LEU A 530 44.77 -3.30 -14.84
C LEU A 530 45.73 -3.37 -16.03
N ASP A 531 45.17 -3.52 -17.23
CA ASP A 531 45.94 -3.47 -18.47
C ASP A 531 46.33 -2.03 -18.84
N ALA A 532 47.27 -1.90 -19.78
CA ALA A 532 47.82 -0.61 -20.20
C ALA A 532 46.75 0.37 -20.69
N GLU A 533 45.67 -0.12 -21.31
CA GLU A 533 44.59 0.72 -21.84
C GLU A 533 43.75 1.32 -20.70
N ARG A 534 43.39 0.49 -19.71
CA ARG A 534 42.69 0.93 -18.48
C ARG A 534 43.51 1.92 -17.67
N VAL A 535 44.82 1.70 -17.57
CA VAL A 535 45.71 2.66 -16.90
C VAL A 535 45.84 3.94 -17.71
N GLY A 536 45.86 3.85 -19.04
CA GLY A 536 45.80 5.00 -19.94
C GLY A 536 44.56 5.87 -19.72
N TRP A 537 43.39 5.27 -19.42
CA TRP A 537 42.19 6.04 -19.08
C TRP A 537 42.33 6.82 -17.77
N ILE A 538 43.06 6.28 -16.79
CA ILE A 538 43.35 6.98 -15.52
C ILE A 538 44.38 8.09 -15.74
N ALA A 539 45.39 7.83 -16.57
CA ALA A 539 46.45 8.75 -16.95
C ALA A 539 46.13 9.47 -18.28
N SER A 540 44.93 10.03 -18.38
CA SER A 540 44.51 10.77 -19.58
C SER A 540 44.93 12.24 -19.53
N ASP A 541 45.18 12.81 -20.70
CA ASP A 541 45.38 14.24 -20.97
C ASP A 541 44.05 15.02 -21.08
N THR A 542 42.92 14.33 -21.03
CA THR A 542 41.58 14.90 -21.06
C THR A 542 40.76 14.45 -19.85
N THR A 543 39.63 15.13 -19.59
CA THR A 543 38.75 14.75 -18.49
C THR A 543 38.09 13.42 -18.82
N VAL A 544 38.22 12.44 -17.91
CA VAL A 544 37.52 11.15 -18.00
C VAL A 544 36.43 11.13 -16.95
N TYR A 545 35.23 10.73 -17.35
CA TYR A 545 34.10 10.56 -16.45
C TYR A 545 34.07 9.12 -15.95
N LEU A 546 33.90 8.95 -14.64
CA LEU A 546 33.77 7.66 -13.99
C LEU A 546 32.34 7.48 -13.49
N LYS A 547 31.77 6.29 -13.67
CA LYS A 547 30.41 6.00 -13.17
C LYS A 547 30.35 4.59 -12.62
N THR A 548 29.76 4.42 -11.44
CA THR A 548 29.59 3.09 -10.87
C THR A 548 28.40 2.39 -11.52
N PHE A 549 28.61 1.17 -11.98
CA PHE A 549 27.56 0.24 -12.38
C PHE A 549 27.37 -0.79 -11.27
N ILE A 550 26.25 -0.73 -10.58
CA ILE A 550 25.96 -1.60 -9.43
C ILE A 550 25.00 -2.67 -9.89
N SER A 551 25.38 -3.93 -9.68
CA SER A 551 24.54 -5.10 -9.92
C SER A 551 24.37 -5.87 -8.62
N LEU A 552 23.15 -5.99 -8.13
CA LEU A 552 22.80 -6.77 -6.95
C LEU A 552 22.24 -8.12 -7.40
N TYR A 553 22.73 -9.19 -6.78
CA TYR A 553 22.30 -10.54 -7.14
C TYR A 553 20.90 -10.84 -6.58
N ASN A 554 20.15 -11.66 -7.32
CA ASN A 554 18.91 -12.25 -6.85
C ASN A 554 19.10 -13.02 -5.54
N THR A 555 18.00 -13.21 -4.81
CA THR A 555 17.97 -14.02 -3.60
C THR A 555 17.37 -15.39 -3.90
N LYS A 556 18.20 -16.33 -4.37
CA LYS A 556 17.78 -17.73 -4.66
C LYS A 556 17.92 -18.64 -3.45
N GLY A 557 16.95 -19.55 -3.28
CA GLY A 557 17.00 -20.66 -2.32
C GLY A 557 15.86 -20.66 -1.29
N PRO A 558 15.81 -21.69 -0.41
CA PRO A 558 14.83 -21.81 0.67
C PRO A 558 14.89 -20.66 1.70
N ASP A 559 16.03 -19.98 1.80
CA ASP A 559 16.22 -18.76 2.57
C ASP A 559 16.33 -17.57 1.61
N SER A 560 15.29 -17.24 0.84
CA SER A 560 15.31 -16.11 -0.12
C SER A 560 15.02 -14.75 0.53
N LEU A 561 14.49 -14.75 1.76
CA LEU A 561 14.16 -13.55 2.51
C LEU A 561 15.43 -12.82 2.96
N ARG A 562 15.48 -11.50 2.73
CA ARG A 562 16.55 -10.61 3.16
C ARG A 562 15.99 -9.42 3.89
N THR A 563 16.57 -9.09 5.04
CA THR A 563 16.13 -7.95 5.84
C THR A 563 17.24 -6.93 5.99
N ILE A 564 17.00 -5.69 5.56
CA ILE A 564 17.90 -4.57 5.82
C ILE A 564 17.64 -4.00 7.22
N GLN A 565 18.72 -3.87 7.99
CA GLN A 565 18.76 -3.31 9.33
C GLN A 565 19.60 -2.03 9.33
N SER A 566 19.27 -1.10 10.22
CA SER A 566 20.08 0.13 10.44
C SER A 566 21.51 -0.16 10.92
N THR A 567 21.76 -1.38 11.40
CA THR A 567 23.07 -1.88 11.83
C THR A 567 23.85 -2.56 10.70
N ASN A 568 23.31 -2.65 9.48
CA ASN A 568 24.07 -3.17 8.35
C ASN A 568 25.13 -2.17 7.88
N TRP A 569 26.24 -2.69 7.37
CA TRP A 569 27.41 -1.95 6.95
C TRP A 569 28.12 -2.67 5.80
N ILE A 570 28.79 -1.87 4.97
CA ILE A 570 29.75 -2.32 3.98
C ILE A 570 31.08 -1.67 4.37
N ARG A 571 32.10 -2.48 4.65
CA ARG A 571 33.48 -2.04 4.85
C ARG A 571 34.25 -2.34 3.59
N PHE A 572 34.85 -1.29 3.04
CA PHE A 572 35.61 -1.38 1.82
C PHE A 572 37.01 -0.82 2.03
N ALA A 573 38.02 -1.56 1.58
CA ALA A 573 39.40 -1.11 1.54
C ALA A 573 40.00 -1.52 0.20
N ALA A 574 40.50 -0.56 -0.56
CA ALA A 574 41.20 -0.82 -1.80
C ALA A 574 42.46 0.02 -1.91
N PHE A 575 43.47 -0.53 -2.57
CA PHE A 575 44.69 0.19 -2.92
C PHE A 575 45.15 -0.26 -4.31
N ILE A 576 45.60 0.71 -5.11
CA ILE A 576 46.22 0.47 -6.39
C ILE A 576 47.74 0.35 -6.20
N THR A 577 48.34 -0.59 -6.89
CA THR A 577 49.79 -0.84 -6.90
C THR A 577 50.28 -0.65 -8.32
N PHE A 578 51.24 0.24 -8.52
CA PHE A 578 51.95 0.40 -9.80
C PHE A 578 53.33 -0.23 -9.67
N ASN A 579 53.64 -1.19 -10.53
CA ASN A 579 54.97 -1.76 -10.66
C ASN A 579 55.69 -1.00 -11.78
N LEU A 580 56.67 -0.19 -11.43
CA LEU A 580 57.43 0.62 -12.37
C LEU A 580 58.79 -0.05 -12.68
N ALA A 581 59.29 0.12 -13.90
CA ALA A 581 60.64 -0.28 -14.29
C ALA A 581 61.68 0.53 -13.50
N SER A 582 62.87 -0.03 -13.24
CA SER A 582 63.96 0.70 -12.57
C SER A 582 64.70 1.68 -13.48
N ASP A 583 64.57 1.48 -14.79
CA ASP A 583 65.41 2.12 -15.81
C ASP A 583 65.10 3.62 -15.97
N ILE A 584 63.98 4.08 -15.40
CA ILE A 584 63.63 5.51 -15.23
C ILE A 584 64.56 6.28 -14.28
N PHE A 585 65.30 5.61 -13.39
CA PHE A 585 66.28 6.29 -12.52
C PHE A 585 67.69 6.32 -13.12
N SER A 586 67.90 5.68 -14.27
CA SER A 586 69.10 5.85 -15.08
C SER A 586 68.84 6.93 -16.13
N ALA A 587 69.66 7.98 -16.14
CA ALA A 587 69.75 8.87 -17.28
C ALA A 587 70.30 8.06 -18.47
N GLU A 588 69.43 7.59 -19.35
CA GLU A 588 69.84 7.11 -20.66
C GLU A 588 70.07 8.33 -21.56
N GLU A 589 71.15 8.28 -22.35
CA GLU A 589 71.51 9.32 -23.31
C GLU A 589 70.66 9.10 -24.57
N GLU A 590 69.61 9.92 -24.75
CA GLU A 590 68.71 9.89 -25.91
C GLU A 590 69.49 10.09 -27.24
N ALA A 591 68.88 9.69 -28.36
CA ALA A 591 69.50 9.72 -29.69
C ALA A 591 68.98 10.91 -30.50
N ASP A 592 69.82 11.93 -30.72
CA ASP A 592 69.52 13.07 -31.60
C ASP A 592 68.74 12.63 -32.85
N THR A 593 67.54 13.19 -33.05
CA THR A 593 66.61 12.89 -34.17
C THR A 593 67.28 12.90 -35.54
N SER A 594 68.37 13.65 -35.73
CA SER A 594 69.14 13.67 -36.98
C SER A 594 69.87 12.36 -37.30
N ASP A 595 70.04 11.47 -36.31
CA ASP A 595 70.71 10.18 -36.45
C ASP A 595 69.72 9.00 -36.68
N ILE A 596 68.40 9.23 -36.69
CA ILE A 596 67.38 8.20 -36.93
C ILE A 596 67.26 7.88 -38.43
N GLY A 597 67.51 6.63 -38.81
CA GLY A 597 67.29 6.16 -40.18
C GLY A 597 65.82 5.91 -40.49
N VAL A 598 65.28 6.51 -41.56
CA VAL A 598 63.89 6.31 -41.99
C VAL A 598 63.82 5.41 -43.24
N LEU A 599 63.13 4.27 -43.13
CA LEU A 599 62.83 3.38 -44.26
C LEU A 599 61.45 3.68 -44.86
N SER A 600 61.29 3.46 -46.17
CA SER A 600 60.01 3.68 -46.86
C SER A 600 59.02 2.55 -46.57
N ILE A 601 57.81 2.90 -46.13
CA ILE A 601 56.68 1.97 -46.00
C ILE A 601 55.94 1.86 -47.34
N SER A 602 55.44 0.66 -47.68
CA SER A 602 54.60 0.45 -48.86
C SER A 602 53.14 0.82 -48.61
N ASP A 603 52.49 1.41 -49.61
CA ASP A 603 51.05 1.69 -49.56
C ASP A 603 50.24 0.41 -49.31
N THR A 604 49.17 0.52 -48.52
CA THR A 604 48.36 -0.61 -48.08
C THR A 604 46.93 -0.48 -48.60
N THR A 605 46.35 -1.59 -49.07
CA THR A 605 44.94 -1.65 -49.48
C THR A 605 44.16 -2.56 -48.54
N LEU A 606 43.02 -2.11 -48.05
CA LEU A 606 42.11 -2.90 -47.20
C LEU A 606 40.67 -2.83 -47.70
N ALA A 607 39.86 -3.83 -47.35
CA ALA A 607 38.42 -3.81 -47.59
C ALA A 607 37.71 -3.01 -46.49
N ILE A 608 36.53 -2.44 -46.80
CA ILE A 608 35.64 -1.84 -45.79
C ILE A 608 35.34 -2.88 -44.70
N GLY A 609 35.50 -2.49 -43.43
CA GLY A 609 35.31 -3.36 -42.26
C GLY A 609 36.50 -4.27 -41.93
N SER A 610 37.66 -4.09 -42.58
CA SER A 610 38.91 -4.79 -42.26
C SER A 610 39.91 -3.87 -41.54
N THR A 611 40.83 -4.47 -40.79
CA THR A 611 41.96 -3.78 -40.17
C THR A 611 43.27 -4.11 -40.89
N ALA A 612 44.24 -3.19 -40.83
CA ALA A 612 45.61 -3.42 -41.26
C ALA A 612 46.59 -2.97 -40.18
N ASP A 613 47.57 -3.83 -39.89
CA ASP A 613 48.63 -3.57 -38.90
C ASP A 613 49.93 -3.24 -39.62
N ILE A 614 50.51 -2.09 -39.28
CA ILE A 614 51.72 -1.56 -39.91
C ILE A 614 52.78 -1.39 -38.83
N TYR A 615 53.80 -2.24 -38.88
CA TYR A 615 54.89 -2.26 -37.89
C TYR A 615 55.85 -1.11 -38.13
N LEU A 616 56.11 -0.30 -37.10
CA LEU A 616 56.97 0.89 -37.18
C LEU A 616 58.40 0.65 -36.70
N ASP A 617 58.63 -0.38 -35.89
CA ASP A 617 59.97 -0.72 -35.37
C ASP A 617 60.97 -1.10 -36.48
N SER A 618 60.47 -1.53 -37.63
CA SER A 618 61.28 -1.82 -38.82
C SER A 618 61.45 -0.61 -39.74
N VAL A 619 60.84 0.53 -39.40
CA VAL A 619 60.73 1.72 -40.23
C VAL A 619 61.62 2.84 -39.70
N PHE A 620 61.63 3.04 -38.39
CA PHE A 620 62.54 3.96 -37.70
C PHE A 620 63.68 3.15 -37.09
N VAL A 621 64.87 3.27 -37.68
CA VAL A 621 66.06 2.52 -37.26
C VAL A 621 66.94 3.45 -36.42
N PRO A 622 67.01 3.27 -35.09
CA PRO A 622 67.89 4.07 -34.26
C PRO A 622 69.37 3.75 -34.53
N PRO A 623 70.28 4.68 -34.19
CA PRO A 623 71.72 4.41 -34.16
C PRO A 623 72.05 3.21 -33.28
N ALA A 624 73.09 2.47 -33.64
CA ALA A 624 73.48 1.25 -32.92
C ALA A 624 73.66 1.53 -31.41
N GLY A 625 72.79 0.96 -30.59
CA GLY A 625 72.85 1.04 -29.12
C GLY A 625 71.95 2.10 -28.46
N LYS A 626 71.16 2.86 -29.23
CA LYS A 626 70.15 3.79 -28.69
C LYS A 626 68.73 3.33 -29.06
N LYS A 627 67.72 3.72 -28.28
CA LYS A 627 66.30 3.41 -28.52
C LYS A 627 65.53 4.69 -28.78
N VAL A 628 64.56 4.66 -29.70
CA VAL A 628 63.63 5.77 -29.92
C VAL A 628 62.48 5.62 -28.94
N LYS A 629 62.44 6.48 -27.92
CA LYS A 629 61.49 6.36 -26.83
C LYS A 629 60.10 6.82 -27.25
N ASP A 630 59.99 7.90 -28.01
CA ASP A 630 58.71 8.53 -28.32
C ASP A 630 58.38 8.58 -29.81
N LEU A 631 57.12 8.31 -30.13
CA LEU A 631 56.62 8.29 -31.51
C LEU A 631 55.32 9.07 -31.50
N TYR A 632 55.43 10.37 -31.75
CA TYR A 632 54.27 11.24 -31.88
C TYR A 632 53.64 10.97 -33.25
N LEU A 633 52.45 10.37 -33.33
CA LEU A 633 51.76 10.17 -34.62
C LEU A 633 50.67 11.20 -34.83
N ALA A 634 50.77 11.91 -35.94
CA ALA A 634 49.70 12.75 -36.48
C ALA A 634 49.18 12.14 -37.79
N ALA A 635 48.03 11.48 -37.75
CA ALA A 635 47.29 11.09 -38.94
C ALA A 635 46.35 12.23 -39.35
N THR A 636 46.66 12.96 -40.42
CA THR A 636 45.72 13.90 -41.03
C THR A 636 44.94 13.18 -42.12
N THR A 637 43.68 12.84 -41.83
CA THR A 637 42.76 12.30 -42.84
C THR A 637 41.92 13.44 -43.43
N SER A 638 41.80 13.50 -44.76
CA SER A 638 40.88 14.41 -45.45
C SER A 638 39.68 13.66 -46.04
N HIS A 639 39.46 12.41 -45.61
CA HIS A 639 38.52 11.50 -46.25
C HIS A 639 37.68 10.72 -45.24
N ALA A 640 36.35 10.76 -45.41
CA ALA A 640 35.33 10.15 -44.53
C ALA A 640 35.33 8.59 -44.50
N GLY A 641 36.40 7.95 -44.99
CA GLY A 641 36.48 6.49 -45.17
C GLY A 641 37.40 5.76 -44.18
N ILE A 642 38.16 6.48 -43.34
CA ILE A 642 39.05 5.92 -42.33
C ILE A 642 38.66 6.51 -40.97
N ALA A 643 38.26 5.66 -40.03
CA ALA A 643 37.72 6.08 -38.73
C ALA A 643 38.80 6.31 -37.67
N ALA A 644 39.90 5.54 -37.74
CA ALA A 644 40.99 5.65 -36.78
C ALA A 644 42.29 5.11 -37.38
N ALA A 645 43.40 5.75 -37.00
CA ALA A 645 44.75 5.22 -37.13
C ALA A 645 45.37 5.26 -35.72
N THR A 646 45.30 4.14 -35.01
CA THR A 646 45.67 4.05 -33.60
C THR A 646 47.02 3.38 -33.44
N ILE A 647 47.89 3.95 -32.61
CA ILE A 647 49.15 3.32 -32.24
C ILE A 647 48.86 2.27 -31.17
N LEU A 648 49.33 1.06 -31.39
CA LEU A 648 49.29 0.00 -30.40
C LEU A 648 50.73 -0.44 -30.11
N THR A 649 51.01 -0.83 -28.87
CA THR A 649 52.31 -1.39 -28.47
C THR A 649 52.19 -2.84 -27.98
N PRO A 650 51.63 -3.78 -28.77
CA PRO A 650 51.46 -5.16 -28.33
C PRO A 650 52.83 -5.83 -28.16
N GLY A 651 53.15 -6.26 -26.94
CA GLY A 651 54.39 -6.98 -26.65
C GLY A 651 55.67 -6.13 -26.82
N GLY A 652 55.57 -4.81 -26.72
CA GLY A 652 56.71 -3.90 -26.86
C GLY A 652 57.03 -3.49 -28.30
N VAL A 653 56.20 -3.89 -29.27
CA VAL A 653 56.38 -3.56 -30.70
C VAL A 653 55.44 -2.43 -31.10
N LYS A 654 55.92 -1.32 -31.67
CA LYS A 654 55.06 -0.20 -32.09
C LYS A 654 54.38 -0.50 -33.43
N VAL A 655 53.04 -0.46 -33.47
CA VAL A 655 52.20 -0.77 -34.64
C VAL A 655 51.19 0.34 -34.86
N VAL A 656 51.01 0.79 -36.10
CA VAL A 656 49.84 1.58 -36.52
C VAL A 656 48.76 0.63 -37.00
N ARG A 657 47.63 0.59 -36.31
CA ARG A 657 46.43 -0.12 -36.75
C ARG A 657 45.48 0.87 -37.42
N VAL A 658 45.12 0.57 -38.68
CA VAL A 658 44.22 1.41 -39.47
C VAL A 658 42.91 0.68 -39.71
N LEU A 659 41.80 1.38 -39.50
CA LEU A 659 40.45 0.85 -39.71
C LEU A 659 39.71 1.58 -40.85
N GLY A 660 39.30 0.82 -41.86
CA GLY A 660 38.53 1.32 -43.00
C GLY A 660 37.02 1.24 -42.76
N VAL A 661 36.35 2.39 -42.69
CA VAL A 661 34.89 2.52 -42.47
C VAL A 661 34.11 2.98 -43.70
N GLY A 662 34.81 3.35 -44.79
CA GLY A 662 34.19 3.75 -46.05
C GLY A 662 35.22 3.81 -47.19
N PRO A 663 34.80 3.80 -48.46
CA PRO A 663 35.73 3.82 -49.59
C PRO A 663 36.50 5.14 -49.64
N GLY A 664 37.81 5.09 -49.90
CA GLY A 664 38.66 6.27 -49.97
C GLY A 664 40.15 5.98 -49.79
N THR A 665 40.99 6.98 -50.02
CA THR A 665 42.43 6.91 -49.77
C THR A 665 42.81 7.98 -48.75
N ALA A 666 43.49 7.62 -47.66
CA ALA A 666 44.10 8.59 -46.74
C ALA A 666 45.62 8.45 -46.74
N ARG A 667 46.30 9.57 -46.49
CA ARG A 667 47.73 9.61 -46.20
C ARG A 667 47.91 9.49 -44.70
N ILE A 668 48.76 8.55 -44.29
CA ILE A 668 49.16 8.39 -42.90
C ILE A 668 50.59 8.87 -42.79
N THR A 669 50.84 9.78 -41.85
CA THR A 669 52.17 10.27 -41.52
C THR A 669 52.53 9.75 -40.13
N ALA A 670 53.71 9.17 -40.00
CA ALA A 670 54.29 8.77 -38.72
C ALA A 670 55.55 9.60 -38.47
N SER A 671 55.72 10.07 -37.24
CA SER A 671 56.89 10.84 -36.79
C SER A 671 57.51 10.16 -35.57
N ALA A 672 58.84 10.19 -35.51
CA ALA A 672 59.66 9.71 -34.40
C ALA A 672 60.48 10.89 -33.87
N ASP A 673 60.48 11.06 -32.55
CA ASP A 673 61.11 12.16 -31.84
C ASP A 673 61.83 11.61 -30.60
N ASP A 674 62.98 12.17 -30.22
CA ASP A 674 63.83 11.60 -29.18
C ASP A 674 63.57 12.15 -27.77
N ASP A 675 63.05 13.36 -27.61
CA ASP A 675 62.76 13.90 -26.28
C ASP A 675 61.62 14.95 -26.19
N LEU A 676 60.85 15.18 -27.27
CA LEU A 676 59.71 16.12 -27.32
C LEU A 676 60.05 17.57 -26.91
N ASP A 677 61.33 17.88 -26.77
CA ASP A 677 61.80 19.25 -26.70
C ASP A 677 61.94 19.79 -28.14
N ASP A 678 61.61 21.05 -28.36
CA ASP A 678 61.40 21.58 -29.71
C ASP A 678 62.71 22.01 -30.42
N ASP A 679 63.85 21.45 -29.99
CA ASP A 679 65.17 21.87 -30.48
C ASP A 679 65.56 21.25 -31.84
N VAL A 680 64.93 20.14 -32.26
CA VAL A 680 65.12 19.50 -33.58
C VAL A 680 63.80 18.97 -34.18
N ASP A 681 63.64 19.09 -35.51
CA ASP A 681 62.45 18.57 -36.22
C ASP A 681 62.40 17.02 -36.20
N PRO A 682 61.23 16.39 -35.94
CA PRO A 682 61.12 14.93 -35.82
C PRO A 682 61.34 14.19 -37.16
N ALA A 683 61.88 12.97 -37.08
CA ALA A 683 62.06 12.10 -38.23
C ALA A 683 60.69 11.59 -38.73
N THR A 684 60.33 11.86 -40.00
CA THR A 684 58.97 11.57 -40.51
C THR A 684 58.95 10.62 -41.72
N THR A 685 57.91 9.80 -41.81
CA THR A 685 57.59 8.97 -42.98
C THR A 685 56.09 9.03 -43.29
N SER A 686 55.70 8.79 -44.55
CA SER A 686 54.29 8.76 -44.92
C SER A 686 53.98 7.72 -45.98
N PHE A 687 52.82 7.09 -45.87
CA PHE A 687 52.31 6.09 -46.81
C PHE A 687 50.81 6.28 -47.03
N LEU A 688 50.27 5.73 -48.13
CA LEU A 688 48.85 5.78 -48.44
C LEU A 688 48.14 4.50 -48.00
N VAL A 689 46.94 4.68 -47.47
CA VAL A 689 46.02 3.58 -47.16
C VAL A 689 44.75 3.76 -47.98
N THR A 690 44.45 2.78 -48.84
CA THR A 690 43.26 2.78 -49.70
C THR A 690 42.25 1.75 -49.22
N VAL A 691 41.05 2.21 -48.88
CA VAL A 691 39.91 1.38 -48.52
C VAL A 691 39.06 1.13 -49.76
N GLN A 692 38.93 -0.12 -50.17
CA GLN A 692 38.15 -0.53 -51.33
C GLN A 692 36.81 -1.16 -50.91
N GLN A 693 35.76 -0.85 -51.68
CA GLN A 693 34.49 -1.56 -51.58
C GLN A 693 34.68 -2.98 -52.13
N ALA A 694 34.24 -4.00 -51.38
CA ALA A 694 34.35 -5.38 -51.82
C ALA A 694 33.67 -5.54 -53.20
N GLY A 695 34.45 -5.95 -54.21
CA GLY A 695 33.95 -6.14 -55.56
C GLY A 695 32.93 -7.28 -55.62
N SER A 696 31.80 -7.03 -56.27
CA SER A 696 30.86 -8.08 -56.68
C SER A 696 31.58 -9.02 -57.68
N GLU A 697 32.00 -10.19 -57.24
CA GLU A 697 32.47 -11.21 -58.18
C GLU A 697 31.28 -11.71 -59.01
N SER A 698 31.35 -11.44 -60.31
CA SER A 698 30.49 -12.07 -61.31
C SER A 698 30.82 -13.57 -61.36
N ILE A 699 29.86 -14.42 -60.97
CA ILE A 699 29.97 -15.86 -61.12
C ILE A 699 29.97 -16.20 -62.61
N SER A 700 31.12 -16.63 -63.14
CA SER A 700 31.18 -17.46 -64.36
C SER A 700 31.38 -18.93 -63.96
N PRO A 701 30.67 -19.88 -64.59
CA PRO A 701 30.57 -21.24 -64.08
C PRO A 701 31.82 -22.07 -64.42
N VAL A 702 32.37 -22.74 -63.41
CA VAL A 702 33.44 -23.74 -63.56
C VAL A 702 32.85 -25.09 -64.01
N PRO A 703 33.47 -25.83 -64.96
CA PRO A 703 32.97 -27.11 -65.44
C PRO A 703 33.39 -28.27 -64.52
N LEU A 704 32.46 -29.21 -64.32
CA LEU A 704 32.69 -30.49 -63.63
C LEU A 704 33.54 -31.45 -64.47
N PRO A 705 34.48 -32.20 -63.85
CA PRO A 705 35.00 -33.43 -64.43
C PRO A 705 34.65 -34.64 -63.56
N SER A 706 34.08 -35.68 -64.16
CA SER A 706 34.39 -37.05 -63.74
C SER A 706 34.15 -38.08 -64.85
N THR A 707 35.27 -38.63 -65.31
CA THR A 707 35.56 -40.04 -65.57
C THR A 707 34.45 -40.97 -66.05
N GLN A 708 34.61 -41.42 -67.30
CA GLN A 708 34.05 -42.67 -67.80
C GLN A 708 34.60 -43.87 -67.02
N HIS A 709 33.73 -44.81 -66.62
CA HIS A 709 33.92 -46.23 -66.91
C HIS A 709 32.64 -47.05 -66.72
N LYS A 710 32.21 -47.68 -67.82
CA LYS A 710 31.48 -48.95 -68.00
C LYS A 710 30.41 -49.42 -66.98
N VAL A 711 29.18 -49.40 -67.50
CA VAL A 711 28.05 -50.32 -67.32
C VAL A 711 28.44 -51.75 -66.87
N VAL A 712 27.82 -52.25 -65.79
CA VAL A 712 27.01 -53.49 -65.77
C VAL A 712 25.87 -53.36 -64.76
N GLU A 713 24.68 -53.26 -65.35
CA GLU A 713 23.34 -53.66 -64.95
C GLU A 713 23.05 -54.61 -63.75
N HIS A 714 21.89 -54.28 -63.17
CA HIS A 714 20.75 -55.14 -62.77
C HIS A 714 20.45 -55.40 -61.29
N ALA A 715 19.28 -54.84 -60.93
CA ALA A 715 18.21 -55.38 -60.09
C ALA A 715 18.43 -55.44 -58.57
N ARG A 716 17.45 -55.20 -57.69
CA ARG A 716 16.10 -54.59 -57.61
C ARG A 716 15.62 -55.00 -56.19
N LEU A 717 14.58 -54.34 -55.65
CA LEU A 717 13.71 -54.81 -54.53
C LEU A 717 14.29 -54.54 -53.12
N TRP A 718 13.66 -53.82 -52.19
CA TRP A 718 12.38 -53.10 -52.08
C TRP A 718 12.62 -51.78 -51.34
#